data_AF-A0A936T934-F1
#
_entry.id   AF-A0A936T934-F1
#
_cell.length_a   1.000
_cell.length_b   1.000
_cell.length_c   1.000
_cell.angle_alpha   90.00
_cell.angle_beta   90.00
_cell.angle_gamma   90.00
#
_symmetry.space_group_name_H-M   'P 1'
#
loop_
_entity.id
_entity.type
_entity.pdbx_description
1 polymer ?
#
loop_
_entity_poly.entity_id
_entity_poly.type
_entity_poly.pdbx_seq_one_letter_code
_entity_poly.pdbx_strand_id
1 'polypeptide(L)'
;MSATSAANTATPDGGFTTVIGPGRPLLAVDLRELWHYRDLVLLFTRRDIVTVYAQTVLGPLWVVLQPLITTFTFAIIFGKAAGLAPPDLPGPLFYMSGLVPWAFFSGQITKTSRTLVGGAHVMTKVYFPRLVMPISMTLSNGFTFLIQFVALGVMIAAYAWSGDLTWSAGAHLLGLPVLVLIMGILGLGTGILISAATTKYRDLSFLVGFGVQLLMYASPVILPLSRLQKFPALLRVFELNPMTAVIEAFRAMLFGGAVPWDGLVYSATVAVAMLLVWGDDLQQGGALLRRHRVTMGPVVIEVEGLGKSYRLGSIGSGTIADELRRGWARLRGRPEPDAPVDTASPGRAQGRIFHALSDVSFHLREGEVLGIIGRNGAGKSTLLKLLSRITAPTAGAIRMKGRVASLLEVGTGFHPDLTGRENIYLNGAILGMHRREIDTKLQEIIAFSGIEHHIDTPVKRYSSGMKVRLGFAVAAHLEPEILIVDEVLAVGDAEFQRKCLGKMKDVSTSGRTILFVSHNMTAVLSLCTRVVWIDGGRVAADGPPEEVVAAYLGSYAQGGDEAAWAPGEGPGSDLVRLTHAAVVPREEAAPLTMRSPFAIRIGLENHGVHDDDLNIGLRVVNDHDLVLFASTQADSGTDRPPVPRGRFEVECLIPGDLMNEGSYHVVVTAFRGAKLHFITERVLSFTVHAGERRGAWFGKQAGLVRPRLAWRTVDPDNAA
;
A
#
# COMPACT_ATOMS: atom_id res chain seq x y z
N MET A 1 17.95 52.16 -20.46
CA MET A 1 18.56 52.22 -19.11
C MET A 1 17.55 51.66 -18.11
N SER A 2 18.02 50.68 -17.32
CA SER A 2 17.49 50.08 -16.08
C SER A 2 16.01 49.66 -15.99
N ALA A 3 15.83 48.34 -16.11
CA ALA A 3 14.66 47.59 -15.65
C ALA A 3 14.87 47.13 -14.20
N THR A 4 13.82 47.26 -13.37
CA THR A 4 13.80 46.86 -11.96
C THR A 4 13.32 45.40 -11.85
N SER A 5 14.21 44.53 -11.41
CA SER A 5 13.98 43.10 -11.15
C SER A 5 13.21 42.90 -9.83
N ALA A 6 12.10 42.17 -9.89
CA ALA A 6 11.32 41.76 -8.73
C ALA A 6 12.04 40.61 -8.00
N ALA A 7 12.59 40.92 -6.81
CA ALA A 7 13.16 39.95 -5.90
C ALA A 7 12.06 39.06 -5.32
N ASN A 8 12.19 37.77 -5.58
CA ASN A 8 11.34 36.70 -5.05
C ASN A 8 11.65 36.54 -3.55
N THR A 9 10.66 36.82 -2.70
CA THR A 9 10.77 36.69 -1.24
C THR A 9 10.83 35.22 -0.83
N ALA A 10 12.04 34.71 -0.61
CA ALA A 10 12.26 33.46 0.10
C ALA A 10 11.85 33.62 1.57
N THR A 11 10.89 32.81 2.04
CA THR A 11 10.52 32.72 3.46
C THR A 11 11.65 32.10 4.29
N PRO A 12 12.04 32.69 5.43
CA PRO A 12 13.06 32.13 6.32
C PRO A 12 12.40 31.22 7.37
N ASP A 13 12.25 29.92 7.08
CA ASP A 13 11.77 28.94 8.07
C ASP A 13 12.48 27.59 7.88
N GLY A 14 13.56 27.35 8.62
CA GLY A 14 14.38 26.14 8.58
C GLY A 14 13.88 24.97 9.46
N GLY A 15 12.57 24.86 9.70
CA GLY A 15 11.98 23.79 10.52
C GLY A 15 11.54 22.57 9.71
N PHE A 16 11.28 21.45 10.38
CA PHE A 16 10.66 20.26 9.76
C PHE A 16 9.32 20.61 9.09
N THR A 17 9.12 20.14 7.86
CA THR A 17 7.90 20.41 7.07
C THR A 17 6.74 19.49 7.42
N THR A 18 7.02 18.33 8.02
CA THR A 18 5.98 17.36 8.39
C THR A 18 6.30 16.72 9.74
N VAL A 19 5.29 16.62 10.60
CA VAL A 19 5.35 15.87 11.87
C VAL A 19 4.23 14.83 11.88
N ILE A 20 4.56 13.57 12.12
CA ILE A 20 3.63 12.44 12.19
C ILE A 20 3.65 11.94 13.63
N GLY A 21 2.51 11.95 14.31
CA GLY A 21 2.37 11.51 15.70
C GLY A 21 1.07 10.70 15.92
N PRO A 22 0.87 10.16 17.14
CA PRO A 22 -0.34 9.42 17.49
C PRO A 22 -1.57 10.34 17.48
N GLY A 23 -2.74 9.76 17.18
CA GLY A 23 -4.02 10.44 17.34
C GLY A 23 -4.43 11.37 16.19
N ARG A 24 -3.79 11.33 15.02
CA ARG A 24 -4.30 12.07 13.85
C ARG A 24 -5.64 11.47 13.39
N PRO A 25 -6.73 12.27 13.32
CA PRO A 25 -7.99 11.82 12.76
C PRO A 25 -7.78 11.45 11.28
N LEU A 26 -8.44 10.38 10.84
CA LEU A 26 -8.30 9.80 9.49
C LEU A 26 -8.63 10.80 8.37
N LEU A 27 -9.28 11.92 8.70
CA LEU A 27 -9.81 12.93 7.79
C LEU A 27 -9.31 14.35 8.12
N ALA A 28 -8.20 14.52 8.84
CA ALA A 28 -7.61 15.84 9.09
C ALA A 28 -7.39 16.60 7.78
N VAL A 29 -7.98 17.79 7.67
CA VAL A 29 -7.95 18.61 6.44
C VAL A 29 -6.84 19.63 6.57
N ASP A 30 -5.80 19.44 5.78
CA ASP A 30 -4.87 20.52 5.47
C ASP A 30 -5.20 21.03 4.06
N LEU A 31 -5.91 22.16 3.97
CA LEU A 31 -6.25 22.80 2.68
C LEU A 31 -4.99 23.21 1.90
N ARG A 32 -3.89 23.50 2.60
CA ARG A 32 -2.61 23.85 1.98
C ARG A 32 -1.95 22.61 1.38
N GLU A 33 -2.01 21.48 2.10
CA GLU A 33 -1.57 20.19 1.58
C GLU A 33 -2.43 19.80 0.36
N LEU A 34 -3.76 19.90 0.45
CA LEU A 34 -4.66 19.60 -0.66
C LEU A 34 -4.34 20.41 -1.93
N TRP A 35 -4.04 21.70 -1.79
CA TRP A 35 -3.63 22.55 -2.92
C TRP A 35 -2.32 22.09 -3.56
N HIS A 36 -1.38 21.54 -2.78
CA HIS A 36 -0.15 20.93 -3.32
C HIS A 36 -0.47 19.71 -4.21
N TYR A 37 -1.55 18.98 -3.91
CA TYR A 37 -2.03 17.83 -4.68
C TYR A 37 -3.05 18.17 -5.78
N ARG A 38 -3.21 19.45 -6.18
CA ARG A 38 -4.19 19.88 -7.19
C ARG A 38 -4.04 19.17 -8.54
N ASP A 39 -2.80 18.90 -8.96
CA ASP A 39 -2.53 18.23 -10.24
C ASP A 39 -3.05 16.78 -10.19
N LEU A 40 -2.90 16.12 -9.05
CA LEU A 40 -3.44 14.78 -8.80
C LEU A 40 -4.98 14.79 -8.79
N VAL A 41 -5.61 15.81 -8.20
CA VAL A 41 -7.08 15.98 -8.26
C VAL A 41 -7.55 16.09 -9.71
N LEU A 42 -6.89 16.90 -10.54
CA LEU A 42 -7.23 17.06 -11.95
C LEU A 42 -7.00 15.78 -12.75
N LEU A 43 -5.92 15.04 -12.48
CA LEU A 43 -5.63 13.76 -13.13
C LEU A 43 -6.68 12.70 -12.78
N PHE A 44 -7.09 12.59 -11.51
CA PHE A 44 -8.18 11.70 -11.13
C PHE A 44 -9.53 12.13 -11.70
N THR A 45 -9.78 13.43 -11.80
CA THR A 45 -10.99 13.98 -12.45
C THR A 45 -11.02 13.58 -13.93
N ARG A 46 -9.91 13.81 -14.65
CA ARG A 46 -9.77 13.41 -16.06
C ARG A 46 -9.93 11.90 -16.22
N ARG A 47 -9.30 11.11 -15.36
CA ARG A 47 -9.46 9.64 -15.34
C ARG A 47 -10.94 9.27 -15.24
N ASP A 48 -11.65 9.79 -14.24
CA ASP A 48 -13.08 9.47 -14.04
C ASP A 48 -13.90 9.80 -15.30
N ILE A 49 -13.71 10.99 -15.87
CA ILE A 49 -14.39 11.41 -17.11
C ILE A 49 -14.08 10.47 -18.27
N VAL A 50 -12.81 10.17 -18.53
CA VAL A 50 -12.42 9.28 -19.64
C VAL A 50 -13.01 7.88 -19.45
N THR A 51 -13.03 7.37 -18.21
CA THR A 51 -13.54 6.04 -17.92
C THR A 51 -15.04 5.90 -18.15
N VAL A 52 -15.82 6.97 -17.94
CA VAL A 52 -17.25 6.98 -18.25
C VAL A 52 -17.49 6.73 -19.75
N TYR A 53 -16.61 7.22 -20.62
CA TYR A 53 -16.78 7.13 -22.08
C TYR A 53 -16.05 5.96 -22.73
N ALA A 54 -15.00 5.43 -22.09
CA ALA A 54 -14.14 4.40 -22.66
C ALA A 54 -14.83 3.03 -22.89
N GLN A 55 -16.00 2.81 -22.30
CA GLN A 55 -16.72 1.53 -22.33
C GLN A 55 -18.17 1.62 -22.83
N THR A 56 -18.60 2.78 -23.32
CA THR A 56 -19.97 3.00 -23.83
C THR A 56 -20.00 2.99 -25.35
N VAL A 57 -20.91 2.24 -25.96
CA VAL A 57 -21.15 2.24 -27.42
C VAL A 57 -21.46 3.65 -27.94
N LEU A 58 -22.22 4.42 -27.15
CA LEU A 58 -22.68 5.77 -27.49
C LEU A 58 -21.71 6.88 -27.04
N GLY A 59 -20.61 6.54 -26.35
CA GLY A 59 -19.63 7.51 -25.87
C GLY A 59 -20.25 8.65 -25.03
N PRO A 60 -19.79 9.90 -25.23
CA PRO A 60 -20.32 11.07 -24.54
C PRO A 60 -21.82 11.33 -24.71
N LEU A 61 -22.43 10.83 -25.79
CA LEU A 61 -23.85 11.02 -26.05
C LEU A 61 -24.73 10.35 -24.98
N TRP A 62 -24.24 9.29 -24.34
CA TRP A 62 -24.99 8.57 -23.30
C TRP A 62 -25.40 9.46 -22.12
N VAL A 63 -24.52 10.39 -21.72
CA VAL A 63 -24.76 11.32 -20.60
C VAL A 63 -25.96 12.25 -20.87
N VAL A 64 -26.19 12.58 -22.14
CA VAL A 64 -27.34 13.38 -22.58
C VAL A 64 -28.57 12.50 -22.80
N LEU A 65 -28.39 11.34 -23.40
CA LEU A 65 -29.50 10.46 -23.80
C LEU A 65 -30.23 9.87 -22.58
N GLN A 66 -29.50 9.43 -21.55
CA GLN A 66 -30.09 8.83 -20.35
C GLN A 66 -31.14 9.74 -19.65
N PRO A 67 -30.84 11.00 -19.29
CA PRO A 67 -31.83 11.88 -18.66
C PRO A 67 -32.99 12.22 -19.60
N LEU A 68 -32.76 12.31 -20.92
CA LEU A 68 -33.84 12.54 -21.90
C LEU A 68 -34.81 11.34 -21.95
N ILE A 69 -34.30 10.11 -22.00
CA ILE A 69 -35.12 8.89 -21.94
C ILE A 69 -35.89 8.83 -20.62
N THR A 70 -35.23 9.13 -19.51
CA THR A 70 -35.87 9.11 -18.18
C THR A 70 -36.96 10.17 -18.08
N THR A 71 -36.70 11.37 -18.60
CA THR A 71 -37.66 12.48 -18.68
C THR A 71 -38.87 12.07 -19.52
N PHE A 72 -38.64 11.46 -20.69
CA PHE A 72 -39.71 10.98 -21.56
C PHE A 72 -40.56 9.91 -20.86
N THR A 73 -39.92 8.94 -20.21
CA THR A 73 -40.59 7.91 -19.41
C THR A 73 -41.45 8.54 -18.30
N PHE A 74 -40.91 9.51 -17.55
CA PHE A 74 -41.66 10.20 -16.49
C PHE A 74 -42.81 11.05 -17.05
N ALA A 75 -42.61 11.71 -18.20
CA ALA A 75 -43.64 12.46 -18.88
C ALA A 75 -44.82 11.57 -19.32
N ILE A 76 -44.55 10.34 -19.74
CA ILE A 76 -45.61 9.38 -20.08
C ILE A 76 -46.27 8.83 -18.83
N ILE A 77 -45.50 8.24 -17.92
CA ILE A 77 -46.04 7.50 -16.76
C ILE A 77 -46.68 8.45 -15.77
N PHE A 78 -45.94 9.46 -15.30
CA PHE A 78 -46.43 10.36 -14.27
C PHE A 78 -47.17 11.55 -14.86
N GLY A 79 -46.72 12.05 -16.02
CA GLY A 79 -47.38 13.18 -16.68
C GLY A 79 -48.73 12.79 -17.28
N LYS A 80 -48.74 11.91 -18.28
CA LYS A 80 -49.95 11.54 -19.02
C LYS A 80 -50.81 10.50 -18.28
N ALA A 81 -50.22 9.39 -17.80
CA ALA A 81 -51.01 8.29 -17.24
C ALA A 81 -51.49 8.56 -15.81
N ALA A 82 -50.63 9.10 -14.93
CA ALA A 82 -51.02 9.47 -13.56
C ALA A 82 -51.56 10.90 -13.44
N GLY A 83 -51.50 11.69 -14.52
CA GLY A 83 -52.00 13.07 -14.56
C GLY A 83 -51.32 13.98 -13.55
N LEU A 84 -50.05 13.76 -13.19
CA LEU A 84 -49.32 14.46 -12.12
C LEU A 84 -48.57 15.71 -12.57
N ALA A 85 -48.44 15.95 -13.87
CA ALA A 85 -47.75 17.13 -14.39
C ALA A 85 -48.41 18.44 -13.88
N PRO A 86 -47.62 19.47 -13.58
CA PRO A 86 -48.16 20.79 -13.25
C PRO A 86 -48.82 21.42 -14.49
N PRO A 87 -49.88 22.24 -14.32
CA PRO A 87 -50.60 22.86 -15.43
C PRO A 87 -49.83 24.01 -16.10
N ASP A 88 -48.88 24.61 -15.38
CA ASP A 88 -48.15 25.83 -15.72
C ASP A 88 -46.81 25.57 -16.43
N LEU A 89 -46.34 24.31 -16.50
CA LEU A 89 -45.07 23.96 -17.13
C LEU A 89 -45.20 22.66 -17.95
N PRO A 90 -44.68 22.61 -19.20
CA PRO A 90 -44.69 21.38 -19.98
C PRO A 90 -44.06 20.22 -19.20
N GLY A 91 -44.76 19.08 -19.18
CA GLY A 91 -44.36 17.90 -18.39
C GLY A 91 -42.88 17.50 -18.55
N PRO A 92 -42.34 17.37 -19.76
CA PRO A 92 -40.92 17.07 -19.96
C PRO A 92 -39.97 18.09 -19.31
N LEU A 93 -40.27 19.39 -19.37
CA LEU A 93 -39.47 20.43 -18.71
C LEU A 93 -39.54 20.33 -17.18
N PHE A 94 -40.71 20.01 -16.63
CA PHE A 94 -40.87 19.78 -15.19
C PHE A 94 -40.02 18.60 -14.68
N TYR A 95 -40.05 17.47 -15.38
CA TYR A 95 -39.29 16.29 -14.98
C TYR A 95 -37.78 16.48 -15.19
N MET A 96 -37.34 17.04 -16.31
CA MET A 96 -35.92 17.25 -16.56
C MET A 96 -35.30 18.29 -15.62
N SER A 97 -36.02 19.38 -15.33
CA SER A 97 -35.57 20.39 -14.35
C SER A 97 -35.48 19.86 -12.92
N GLY A 98 -36.21 18.78 -12.58
CA GLY A 98 -36.01 18.04 -11.34
C GLY A 98 -34.87 17.02 -11.42
N LEU A 99 -34.79 16.28 -12.53
CA LEU A 99 -33.82 15.20 -12.73
C LEU A 99 -32.38 15.72 -12.82
N VAL A 100 -32.12 16.87 -13.42
CA VAL A 100 -30.75 17.43 -13.56
C VAL A 100 -30.10 17.73 -12.20
N PRO A 101 -30.68 18.56 -11.30
CA PRO A 101 -30.12 18.80 -9.96
C PRO A 101 -30.11 17.51 -9.10
N TRP A 102 -31.13 16.66 -9.23
CA TRP A 102 -31.18 15.38 -8.55
C TRP A 102 -30.05 14.43 -8.97
N ALA A 103 -29.78 14.31 -10.28
CA ALA A 103 -28.73 13.47 -10.83
C ALA A 103 -27.35 13.92 -10.35
N PHE A 104 -27.12 15.23 -10.27
CA PHE A 104 -25.90 15.78 -9.70
C PHE A 104 -25.73 15.38 -8.22
N PHE A 105 -26.73 15.65 -7.39
CA PHE A 105 -26.69 15.32 -5.95
C PHE A 105 -26.56 13.82 -5.67
N SER A 106 -27.42 13.00 -6.28
CA SER A 106 -27.41 11.54 -6.13
C SER A 106 -26.12 10.92 -6.65
N GLY A 107 -25.56 11.48 -7.73
CA GLY A 107 -24.25 11.13 -8.27
C GLY A 107 -23.11 11.40 -7.28
N GLN A 108 -23.13 12.53 -6.56
CA GLN A 108 -22.14 12.82 -5.51
C GLN A 108 -22.16 11.76 -4.41
N ILE A 109 -23.34 11.45 -3.87
CA ILE A 109 -23.49 10.48 -2.79
C ILE A 109 -23.02 9.09 -3.23
N THR A 110 -23.49 8.63 -4.39
CA THR A 110 -23.23 7.27 -4.86
C THR A 110 -21.77 7.07 -5.25
N LYS A 111 -21.15 8.03 -5.94
CA LYS A 111 -19.72 7.91 -6.31
C LYS A 111 -18.81 8.08 -5.09
N THR A 112 -19.05 9.11 -4.26
CA THR A 112 -18.21 9.41 -3.09
C THR A 112 -18.31 8.32 -2.03
N SER A 113 -19.48 7.73 -1.79
CA SER A 113 -19.63 6.63 -0.82
C SER A 113 -18.70 5.44 -1.11
N ARG A 114 -18.31 5.24 -2.38
CA ARG A 114 -17.45 4.13 -2.83
C ARG A 114 -15.96 4.49 -2.89
N THR A 115 -15.56 5.76 -2.73
CA THR A 115 -14.17 6.17 -3.00
C THR A 115 -13.14 5.54 -2.05
N LEU A 116 -13.45 5.41 -0.76
CA LEU A 116 -12.51 4.84 0.21
C LEU A 116 -12.31 3.33 0.02
N VAL A 117 -13.37 2.61 -0.36
CA VAL A 117 -13.31 1.15 -0.58
C VAL A 117 -12.71 0.82 -1.96
N GLY A 118 -13.13 1.51 -3.02
CA GLY A 118 -12.61 1.28 -4.37
C GLY A 118 -11.17 1.75 -4.57
N GLY A 119 -10.77 2.83 -3.89
CA GLY A 119 -9.40 3.37 -3.91
C GLY A 119 -8.44 2.70 -2.93
N ALA A 120 -8.90 1.73 -2.12
CA ALA A 120 -8.13 1.14 -1.04
C ALA A 120 -6.77 0.60 -1.52
N HIS A 121 -6.74 -0.04 -2.70
CA HIS A 121 -5.52 -0.62 -3.27
C HIS A 121 -4.40 0.40 -3.53
N VAL A 122 -4.72 1.69 -3.78
CA VAL A 122 -3.71 2.75 -3.92
C VAL A 122 -3.41 3.37 -2.55
N MET A 123 -4.46 3.65 -1.77
CA MET A 123 -4.34 4.36 -0.48
C MET A 123 -3.59 3.57 0.60
N THR A 124 -3.53 2.23 0.50
CA THR A 124 -2.75 1.40 1.41
C THR A 124 -1.27 1.30 1.04
N LYS A 125 -0.86 1.86 -0.11
CA LYS A 125 0.47 1.69 -0.69
C LYS A 125 1.19 3.02 -0.94
N VAL A 126 0.42 4.07 -1.26
CA VAL A 126 0.95 5.40 -1.53
C VAL A 126 0.11 6.43 -0.76
N TYR A 127 0.79 7.37 -0.11
CA TYR A 127 0.14 8.44 0.62
C TYR A 127 -0.23 9.61 -0.30
N PHE A 128 -1.48 10.05 -0.20
CA PHE A 128 -1.96 11.36 -0.60
C PHE A 128 -3.18 11.72 0.27
N PRO A 129 -3.55 13.01 0.39
CA PRO A 129 -4.68 13.42 1.21
C PRO A 129 -5.97 12.71 0.78
N ARG A 130 -6.68 12.11 1.72
CA ARG A 130 -7.84 11.24 1.42
C ARG A 130 -8.95 11.96 0.65
N LEU A 131 -9.00 13.29 0.72
CA LEU A 131 -9.98 14.14 0.06
C LEU A 131 -9.75 14.35 -1.43
N VAL A 132 -8.54 14.07 -1.91
CA VAL A 132 -8.22 14.15 -3.34
C VAL A 132 -9.22 13.33 -4.16
N MET A 133 -9.57 12.14 -3.68
CA MET A 133 -10.50 11.23 -4.36
C MET A 133 -11.95 11.76 -4.33
N PRO A 134 -12.60 12.03 -3.18
CA PRO A 134 -13.92 12.66 -3.12
C PRO A 134 -14.04 13.95 -3.95
N ILE A 135 -13.06 14.85 -3.87
CA ILE A 135 -13.09 16.13 -4.61
C ILE A 135 -12.99 15.88 -6.12
N SER A 136 -12.17 14.94 -6.56
CA SER A 136 -12.11 14.56 -7.98
C SER A 136 -13.45 14.02 -8.50
N MET A 137 -14.21 13.30 -7.66
CA MET A 137 -15.56 12.84 -8.01
C MET A 137 -16.53 14.01 -8.11
N THR A 138 -16.41 15.02 -7.24
CA THR A 138 -17.24 16.22 -7.30
C THR A 138 -17.02 17.01 -8.58
N LEU A 139 -15.77 17.21 -8.99
CA LEU A 139 -15.44 17.88 -10.24
C LEU A 139 -15.93 17.10 -11.46
N SER A 140 -15.73 15.78 -11.49
CA SER A 140 -16.20 14.91 -12.58
C SER A 140 -17.73 14.93 -12.73
N ASN A 141 -18.46 14.84 -11.61
CA ASN A 141 -19.91 14.96 -11.61
C ASN A 141 -20.38 16.38 -11.99
N GLY A 142 -19.62 17.42 -11.64
CA GLY A 142 -19.89 18.79 -12.09
C GLY A 142 -19.84 18.93 -13.60
N PHE A 143 -18.88 18.26 -14.25
CA PHE A 143 -18.82 18.18 -15.71
C PHE A 143 -20.04 17.47 -16.32
N THR A 144 -20.50 16.38 -15.70
CA THR A 144 -21.72 15.67 -16.11
C THR A 144 -22.96 16.56 -15.96
N PHE A 145 -23.08 17.27 -14.84
CA PHE A 145 -24.14 18.25 -14.60
C PHE A 145 -24.14 19.35 -15.67
N LEU A 146 -22.96 19.88 -16.04
CA LEU A 146 -22.86 20.92 -17.07
C LEU A 146 -23.42 20.43 -18.41
N ILE A 147 -23.08 19.20 -18.83
CA ILE A 147 -23.62 18.59 -20.06
C ILE A 147 -25.15 18.47 -19.99
N GLN A 148 -25.67 17.98 -18.86
CA GLN A 148 -27.11 17.80 -18.66
C GLN A 148 -27.86 19.14 -18.56
N PHE A 149 -27.23 20.15 -17.97
CA PHE A 149 -27.74 21.51 -17.89
C PHE A 149 -27.83 22.16 -19.27
N VAL A 150 -26.82 21.97 -20.13
CA VAL A 150 -26.87 22.41 -21.52
C VAL A 150 -27.99 21.71 -22.28
N ALA A 151 -28.15 20.39 -22.11
CA ALA A 151 -29.25 19.65 -22.72
C ALA A 151 -30.64 20.15 -22.27
N LEU A 152 -30.79 20.50 -20.98
CA LEU A 152 -32.00 21.13 -20.45
C LEU A 152 -32.22 22.51 -21.09
N GLY A 153 -31.16 23.33 -21.24
CA GLY A 153 -31.23 24.62 -21.92
C GLY A 153 -31.68 24.52 -23.37
N VAL A 154 -31.17 23.53 -24.11
CA VAL A 154 -31.61 23.23 -25.49
C VAL A 154 -33.10 22.86 -25.51
N MET A 155 -33.56 22.06 -24.55
CA MET A 155 -34.97 21.70 -24.46
C MET A 155 -35.85 22.92 -24.11
N ILE A 156 -35.42 23.79 -23.18
CA ILE A 156 -36.12 25.05 -22.86
C ILE A 156 -36.25 25.91 -24.12
N ALA A 157 -35.15 26.08 -24.86
CA ALA A 157 -35.15 26.87 -26.10
C ALA A 157 -36.09 26.28 -27.17
N ALA A 158 -36.16 24.96 -27.30
CA ALA A 158 -37.06 24.30 -28.24
C ALA A 158 -38.54 24.55 -27.92
N TYR A 159 -38.94 24.47 -26.64
CA TYR A 159 -40.31 24.75 -26.20
C TYR A 159 -40.67 26.24 -26.23
N ALA A 160 -39.69 27.11 -25.96
CA ALA A 160 -39.88 28.55 -26.12
C ALA A 160 -40.10 28.92 -27.60
N TRP A 161 -39.39 28.25 -28.51
CA TRP A 161 -39.54 28.47 -29.95
C TRP A 161 -40.86 27.90 -30.51
N SER A 162 -41.34 26.76 -30.00
CA SER A 162 -42.64 26.21 -30.41
C SER A 162 -43.84 27.03 -29.93
N GLY A 163 -43.62 27.99 -29.01
CA GLY A 163 -44.68 28.80 -28.39
C GLY A 163 -45.38 28.10 -27.21
N ASP A 164 -44.94 26.90 -26.84
CA ASP A 164 -45.50 26.13 -25.73
C ASP A 164 -44.97 26.58 -24.35
N LEU A 165 -44.03 27.53 -24.31
CA LEU A 165 -43.45 28.10 -23.10
C LEU A 165 -43.25 29.61 -23.22
N THR A 166 -43.86 30.39 -22.34
CA THR A 166 -43.54 31.81 -22.13
C THR A 166 -42.33 31.94 -21.21
N TRP A 167 -41.13 31.93 -21.78
CA TRP A 167 -39.90 31.94 -20.99
C TRP A 167 -39.66 33.31 -20.33
N SER A 168 -39.72 33.34 -18.99
CA SER A 168 -39.44 34.53 -18.16
C SER A 168 -38.24 34.28 -17.25
N ALA A 169 -37.06 34.25 -17.84
CA ALA A 169 -35.80 34.14 -17.11
C ALA A 169 -35.44 35.48 -16.44
N GLY A 170 -35.60 35.55 -15.11
CA GLY A 170 -35.28 36.75 -14.32
C GLY A 170 -33.81 36.87 -13.91
N ALA A 171 -33.45 37.96 -13.21
CA ALA A 171 -32.11 38.20 -12.68
C ALA A 171 -31.61 37.09 -11.72
N HIS A 172 -32.53 36.27 -11.20
CA HIS A 172 -32.25 35.15 -10.29
C HIS A 172 -31.44 34.00 -10.92
N LEU A 173 -31.32 33.93 -12.25
CA LEU A 173 -30.41 33.00 -12.94
C LEU A 173 -28.95 33.11 -12.47
N LEU A 174 -28.52 34.32 -12.06
CA LEU A 174 -27.18 34.56 -11.52
C LEU A 174 -26.94 33.83 -10.18
N GLY A 175 -28.00 33.35 -9.52
CA GLY A 175 -27.93 32.55 -8.30
C GLY A 175 -27.67 31.06 -8.52
N LEU A 176 -27.73 30.56 -9.77
CA LEU A 176 -27.51 29.13 -10.06
C LEU A 176 -26.16 28.58 -9.57
N PRO A 177 -25.02 29.29 -9.67
CA PRO A 177 -23.75 28.80 -9.12
C PRO A 177 -23.80 28.53 -7.61
N VAL A 178 -24.57 29.32 -6.86
CA VAL A 178 -24.76 29.11 -5.42
C VAL A 178 -25.55 27.84 -5.14
N LEU A 179 -26.59 27.55 -5.94
CA LEU A 179 -27.33 26.28 -5.82
C LEU A 179 -26.44 25.07 -6.12
N VAL A 180 -25.60 25.16 -7.16
CA VAL A 180 -24.64 24.09 -7.48
C VAL A 180 -23.65 23.87 -6.35
N LEU A 181 -23.16 24.94 -5.71
CA LEU A 181 -22.28 24.85 -4.55
C LEU A 181 -22.98 24.17 -3.35
N ILE A 182 -24.21 24.56 -3.03
CA ILE A 182 -25.01 23.94 -1.95
C ILE A 182 -25.22 22.44 -2.22
N MET A 183 -25.65 22.07 -3.44
CA MET A 183 -25.81 20.66 -3.83
C MET A 183 -24.50 19.88 -3.75
N GLY A 184 -23.40 20.50 -4.19
CA GLY A 184 -22.08 19.90 -4.17
C GLY A 184 -21.63 19.59 -2.75
N ILE A 185 -21.78 20.54 -1.83
CA ILE A 185 -21.44 20.37 -0.41
C ILE A 185 -22.33 19.32 0.26
N LEU A 186 -23.65 19.39 0.07
CA LEU A 186 -24.59 18.41 0.63
C LEU A 186 -24.28 16.99 0.16
N GLY A 187 -24.06 16.82 -1.15
CA GLY A 187 -23.77 15.53 -1.75
C GLY A 187 -22.40 14.98 -1.33
N LEU A 188 -21.37 15.82 -1.31
CA LEU A 188 -20.02 15.46 -0.86
C LEU A 188 -19.99 15.10 0.62
N GLY A 189 -20.58 15.94 1.49
CA GLY A 189 -20.62 15.71 2.93
C GLY A 189 -21.33 14.41 3.30
N THR A 190 -22.53 14.21 2.76
CA THR A 190 -23.29 12.96 2.93
C THR A 190 -22.52 11.75 2.38
N GLY A 191 -21.91 11.90 1.20
CA GLY A 191 -21.11 10.87 0.56
C GLY A 191 -19.87 10.45 1.37
N ILE A 192 -19.15 11.40 1.97
CA ILE A 192 -17.97 11.13 2.81
C ILE A 192 -18.38 10.40 4.09
N LEU A 193 -19.45 10.83 4.77
CA LEU A 193 -19.96 10.18 5.98
C LEU A 193 -20.32 8.71 5.72
N ILE A 194 -21.04 8.47 4.62
CA ILE A 194 -21.38 7.13 4.17
C ILE A 194 -20.11 6.36 3.80
N SER A 195 -19.14 6.98 3.11
CA SER A 195 -17.88 6.32 2.76
C SER A 195 -17.08 5.89 4.00
N ALA A 196 -17.05 6.73 5.04
CA ALA A 196 -16.43 6.36 6.31
C ALA A 196 -17.17 5.17 6.94
N ALA A 197 -18.49 5.18 6.95
CA ALA A 197 -19.29 4.08 7.49
C ALA A 197 -19.13 2.77 6.69
N THR A 198 -18.94 2.83 5.36
CA THR A 198 -18.69 1.63 4.55
C THR A 198 -17.35 0.96 4.84
N THR A 199 -16.38 1.66 5.45
CA THR A 199 -15.12 1.04 5.90
C THR A 199 -15.34 0.02 7.03
N LYS A 200 -16.35 0.25 7.87
CA LYS A 200 -16.76 -0.68 8.94
C LYS A 200 -17.84 -1.65 8.45
N TYR A 201 -18.78 -1.17 7.64
CA TYR A 201 -19.96 -1.92 7.19
C TYR A 201 -20.04 -1.98 5.67
N ARG A 202 -19.45 -3.03 5.07
CA ARG A 202 -19.33 -3.16 3.61
C ARG A 202 -20.68 -3.13 2.90
N ASP A 203 -21.71 -3.71 3.51
CA ASP A 203 -23.06 -3.81 2.93
C ASP A 203 -23.80 -2.49 2.85
N LEU A 204 -23.37 -1.48 3.63
CA LEU A 204 -23.94 -0.13 3.56
C LEU A 204 -23.84 0.46 2.15
N SER A 205 -22.83 0.06 1.37
CA SER A 205 -22.67 0.48 -0.02
C SER A 205 -23.83 0.08 -0.94
N PHE A 206 -24.51 -1.04 -0.64
CA PHE A 206 -25.71 -1.47 -1.35
C PHE A 206 -26.94 -0.67 -0.89
N LEU A 207 -27.04 -0.42 0.42
CA LEU A 207 -28.15 0.35 0.99
C LEU A 207 -28.21 1.78 0.44
N VAL A 208 -27.06 2.38 0.11
CA VAL A 208 -26.97 3.72 -0.49
C VAL A 208 -27.75 3.79 -1.81
N GLY A 209 -27.63 2.78 -2.67
CA GLY A 209 -28.33 2.78 -3.95
C GLY A 209 -29.85 2.82 -3.79
N PHE A 210 -30.37 1.96 -2.90
CA PHE A 210 -31.80 1.94 -2.56
C PHE A 210 -32.25 3.22 -1.86
N GLY A 211 -31.49 3.70 -0.87
CA GLY A 211 -31.81 4.91 -0.11
C GLY A 211 -31.85 6.17 -0.97
N VAL A 212 -30.90 6.31 -1.89
CA VAL A 212 -30.91 7.41 -2.88
C VAL A 212 -32.15 7.32 -3.76
N GLN A 213 -32.51 6.14 -4.27
CA GLN A 213 -33.72 5.98 -5.09
C GLN A 213 -35.00 6.34 -4.30
N LEU A 214 -35.13 5.93 -3.05
CA LEU A 214 -36.26 6.29 -2.20
C LEU A 214 -36.33 7.80 -1.95
N LEU A 215 -35.17 8.43 -1.70
CA LEU A 215 -35.05 9.86 -1.47
C LEU A 215 -35.45 10.68 -2.73
N MET A 216 -35.26 10.13 -3.93
CA MET A 216 -35.76 10.75 -5.17
C MET A 216 -37.28 10.89 -5.14
N TYR A 217 -38.00 9.83 -4.73
CA TYR A 217 -39.45 9.84 -4.63
C TYR A 217 -39.94 10.75 -3.50
N ALA A 218 -39.13 10.95 -2.45
CA ALA A 218 -39.36 11.90 -1.37
C ALA A 218 -38.82 13.31 -1.66
N SER A 219 -38.74 13.69 -2.94
CA SER A 219 -38.30 15.00 -3.40
C SER A 219 -39.20 15.47 -4.54
N PRO A 220 -39.26 16.79 -4.84
CA PRO A 220 -40.17 17.32 -5.84
C PRO A 220 -39.72 17.01 -7.29
N VAL A 221 -38.94 15.95 -7.54
CA VAL A 221 -38.54 15.54 -8.90
C VAL A 221 -39.74 15.04 -9.70
N ILE A 222 -40.57 14.18 -9.10
CA ILE A 222 -41.73 13.55 -9.75
C ILE A 222 -43.04 14.20 -9.32
N LEU A 223 -43.17 14.55 -8.03
CA LEU A 223 -44.40 15.08 -7.44
C LEU A 223 -44.28 16.59 -7.22
N PRO A 224 -45.13 17.42 -7.85
CA PRO A 224 -45.15 18.86 -7.57
C PRO A 224 -45.68 19.15 -6.17
N LEU A 225 -45.06 20.10 -5.45
CA LEU A 225 -45.42 20.46 -4.07
C LEU A 225 -46.87 20.93 -3.93
N SER A 226 -47.44 21.57 -4.95
CA SER A 226 -48.84 22.04 -4.97
C SER A 226 -49.85 20.91 -4.74
N ARG A 227 -49.54 19.68 -5.15
CA ARG A 227 -50.42 18.52 -4.92
C ARG A 227 -50.27 17.93 -3.52
N LEU A 228 -49.12 18.13 -2.89
CA LEU A 228 -48.84 17.65 -1.54
C LEU A 228 -49.49 18.50 -0.45
N GLN A 229 -49.95 19.71 -0.77
CA GLN A 229 -50.76 20.53 0.16
C GLN A 229 -52.01 19.80 0.66
N LYS A 230 -52.53 18.83 -0.11
CA LYS A 230 -53.66 17.96 0.29
C LYS A 230 -53.27 16.91 1.34
N PHE A 231 -51.98 16.65 1.55
CA PHE A 231 -51.43 15.64 2.43
C PHE A 231 -50.35 16.24 3.37
N PRO A 232 -50.73 16.95 4.43
CA PRO A 232 -49.80 17.74 5.25
C PRO A 232 -48.70 16.91 5.93
N ALA A 233 -48.97 15.65 6.28
CA ALA A 233 -47.94 14.75 6.82
C ALA A 233 -46.85 14.42 5.79
N LEU A 234 -47.23 14.19 4.53
CA LEU A 234 -46.30 13.90 3.44
C LEU A 234 -45.55 15.17 3.00
N LEU A 235 -46.21 16.32 3.03
CA LEU A 235 -45.59 17.62 2.75
C LEU A 235 -44.42 17.90 3.72
N ARG A 236 -44.61 17.65 5.03
CA ARG A 236 -43.52 17.80 6.03
C ARG A 236 -42.31 16.93 5.72
N VAL A 237 -42.50 15.70 5.24
CA VAL A 237 -41.40 14.81 4.87
C VAL A 237 -40.60 15.40 3.71
N PHE A 238 -41.27 16.01 2.74
CA PHE A 238 -40.62 16.70 1.63
C PHE A 238 -39.90 17.97 2.09
N GLU A 239 -40.50 18.76 2.98
CA GLU A 239 -39.88 19.99 3.52
C GLU A 239 -38.62 19.71 4.35
N LEU A 240 -38.57 18.57 5.06
CA LEU A 240 -37.37 18.14 5.79
C LEU A 240 -36.21 17.75 4.86
N ASN A 241 -36.49 17.39 3.61
CA ASN A 241 -35.45 17.03 2.65
C ASN A 241 -34.73 18.30 2.14
N PRO A 242 -33.42 18.46 2.41
CA PRO A 242 -32.67 19.65 2.01
C PRO A 242 -32.58 19.82 0.48
N MET A 243 -32.86 18.78 -0.31
CA MET A 243 -32.93 18.91 -1.77
C MET A 243 -34.23 19.52 -2.28
N THR A 244 -35.30 19.54 -1.48
CA THR A 244 -36.61 20.06 -1.91
C THR A 244 -36.54 21.53 -2.27
N ALA A 245 -36.04 22.37 -1.35
CA ALA A 245 -35.89 23.80 -1.61
C ALA A 245 -34.90 24.10 -2.74
N VAL A 246 -33.86 23.29 -2.89
CA VAL A 246 -32.85 23.44 -3.95
C VAL A 246 -33.45 23.15 -5.33
N ILE A 247 -34.24 22.08 -5.47
CA ILE A 247 -34.89 21.72 -6.74
C ILE A 247 -35.94 22.76 -7.12
N GLU A 248 -36.74 23.22 -6.15
CA GLU A 248 -37.75 24.25 -6.40
C GLU A 248 -37.12 25.60 -6.73
N ALA A 249 -36.05 26.00 -6.03
CA ALA A 249 -35.29 27.20 -6.37
C ALA A 249 -34.66 27.11 -7.76
N PHE A 250 -34.12 25.95 -8.13
CA PHE A 250 -33.56 25.70 -9.45
C PHE A 250 -34.62 25.91 -10.56
N ARG A 251 -35.84 25.38 -10.36
CA ARG A 251 -36.97 25.62 -11.26
C ARG A 251 -37.41 27.07 -11.29
N ALA A 252 -37.59 27.69 -10.11
CA ALA A 252 -38.00 29.08 -9.99
C ALA A 252 -37.04 30.03 -10.71
N MET A 253 -35.73 29.79 -10.58
CA MET A 253 -34.68 30.55 -11.27
C MET A 253 -34.70 30.35 -12.80
N LEU A 254 -35.06 29.16 -13.30
CA LEU A 254 -35.12 28.87 -14.73
C LEU A 254 -36.38 29.39 -15.43
N PHE A 255 -37.53 29.33 -14.75
CA PHE A 255 -38.85 29.59 -15.36
C PHE A 255 -39.56 30.85 -14.85
N GLY A 256 -39.02 31.55 -13.84
CA GLY A 256 -39.55 32.84 -13.36
C GLY A 256 -40.50 32.76 -12.16
N GLY A 257 -40.30 31.78 -11.27
CA GLY A 257 -41.13 31.56 -10.07
C GLY A 257 -40.62 32.23 -8.78
N ALA A 258 -41.40 32.11 -7.71
CA ALA A 258 -40.97 32.55 -6.37
C ALA A 258 -39.89 31.62 -5.81
N VAL A 259 -38.73 32.17 -5.47
CA VAL A 259 -37.60 31.40 -4.90
C VAL A 259 -37.86 31.15 -3.40
N PRO A 260 -37.80 29.89 -2.92
CA PRO A 260 -37.99 29.56 -1.51
C PRO A 260 -36.74 29.87 -0.67
N TRP A 261 -36.52 31.13 -0.34
CA TRP A 261 -35.31 31.60 0.35
C TRP A 261 -35.12 30.99 1.75
N ASP A 262 -36.20 30.79 2.49
CA ASP A 262 -36.23 30.13 3.79
C ASP A 262 -35.76 28.67 3.71
N GLY A 263 -36.29 27.93 2.73
CA GLY A 263 -35.85 26.57 2.44
C GLY A 263 -34.39 26.51 1.98
N LEU A 264 -33.92 27.49 1.21
CA LEU A 264 -32.51 27.57 0.80
C LEU A 264 -31.57 27.84 1.97
N VAL A 265 -31.96 28.68 2.93
CA VAL A 265 -31.20 28.90 4.17
C VAL A 265 -31.14 27.60 4.98
N TYR A 266 -32.23 26.84 5.05
CA TYR A 266 -32.23 25.51 5.66
C TYR A 266 -31.23 24.56 4.95
N SER A 267 -31.32 24.43 3.62
CA SER A 267 -30.40 23.59 2.85
C SER A 267 -28.94 24.00 3.00
N ALA A 268 -28.65 25.31 3.00
CA ALA A 268 -27.31 25.85 3.21
C ALA A 268 -26.80 25.57 4.64
N THR A 269 -27.68 25.67 5.65
CA THR A 269 -27.35 25.35 7.05
C THR A 269 -27.00 23.88 7.20
N VAL A 270 -27.78 22.98 6.59
CA VAL A 270 -27.47 21.55 6.56
C VAL A 270 -26.15 21.29 5.82
N ALA A 271 -25.89 21.99 4.71
CA ALA A 271 -24.63 21.89 3.97
C ALA A 271 -23.42 22.28 4.84
N VAL A 272 -23.52 23.41 5.56
CA VAL A 272 -22.49 23.86 6.50
C VAL A 272 -22.35 22.89 7.67
N ALA A 273 -23.45 22.39 8.23
CA ALA A 273 -23.43 21.39 9.30
C ALA A 273 -22.71 20.11 8.84
N MET A 274 -22.90 19.66 7.59
CA MET A 274 -22.17 18.51 7.04
C MET A 274 -20.66 18.78 6.91
N LEU A 275 -20.27 20.00 6.53
CA LEU A 275 -18.86 20.41 6.54
C LEU A 275 -18.29 20.48 7.96
N LEU A 276 -19.09 20.88 8.95
CA LEU A 276 -18.69 20.98 10.36
C LEU A 276 -18.69 19.63 11.08
N VAL A 277 -19.56 18.69 10.75
CA VAL A 277 -19.50 17.32 11.30
C VAL A 277 -18.24 16.62 10.81
N TRP A 278 -17.87 16.85 9.55
CA TRP A 278 -16.55 16.52 9.05
C TRP A 278 -15.45 17.37 9.69
N GLY A 279 -15.82 18.58 10.12
CA GLY A 279 -15.00 19.58 10.75
C GLY A 279 -14.65 19.36 12.23
N ASP A 280 -15.48 18.67 13.02
CA ASP A 280 -15.20 18.41 14.44
C ASP A 280 -14.26 17.22 14.63
N ASP A 281 -14.20 16.34 13.62
CA ASP A 281 -13.05 15.45 13.39
C ASP A 281 -11.75 16.27 13.12
N LEU A 282 -11.81 17.60 12.88
CA LEU A 282 -10.64 18.49 12.77
C LEU A 282 -10.14 18.99 14.13
N GLN A 283 -11.00 19.18 15.14
CA GLN A 283 -10.58 19.79 16.41
C GLN A 283 -9.84 18.81 17.34
N GLN A 284 -10.17 17.51 17.29
CA GLN A 284 -9.44 16.51 18.08
C GLN A 284 -8.05 16.18 17.50
N GLY A 285 -7.77 16.58 16.25
CA GLY A 285 -6.45 16.51 15.62
C GLY A 285 -5.55 17.74 15.86
N GLY A 286 -6.07 18.76 16.55
CA GLY A 286 -5.36 20.00 16.90
C GLY A 286 -4.35 19.84 18.03
N ALA A 287 -3.78 18.64 18.24
CA ALA A 287 -2.62 18.46 19.10
C ALA A 287 -1.38 19.06 18.41
N LEU A 288 -1.31 20.38 18.49
CA LEU A 288 -0.13 21.23 18.43
C LEU A 288 0.88 20.86 17.34
N LEU A 289 0.86 21.63 16.24
CA LEU A 289 2.10 22.09 15.60
C LEU A 289 2.92 22.89 16.62
N ARG A 290 3.40 22.25 17.70
CA ARG A 290 4.50 22.79 18.48
C ARG A 290 5.71 22.67 17.57
N ARG A 291 6.00 23.75 16.84
CA ARG A 291 7.32 24.02 16.27
C ARG A 291 8.31 23.92 17.43
N HIS A 292 8.84 22.72 17.68
CA HIS A 292 10.03 22.61 18.50
C HIS A 292 11.15 23.21 17.67
N ARG A 293 11.68 24.32 18.19
CA ARG A 293 12.84 24.99 17.62
C ARG A 293 14.05 24.14 18.01
N VAL A 294 14.32 23.10 17.23
CA VAL A 294 15.60 22.40 17.28
C VAL A 294 16.54 23.14 16.34
N THR A 295 17.67 23.59 16.87
CA THR A 295 18.69 24.32 16.15
C THR A 295 19.47 23.36 15.24
N MET A 296 19.28 23.55 13.94
CA MET A 296 20.08 23.17 12.75
C MET A 296 21.15 22.06 12.86
N GLY A 297 20.87 20.96 12.16
CA GLY A 297 21.83 20.07 11.51
C GLY A 297 21.26 19.58 10.16
N PRO A 298 22.00 18.85 9.31
CA PRO A 298 21.54 18.36 8.00
C PRO A 298 20.47 17.26 8.07
N VAL A 299 19.72 17.13 9.18
CA VAL A 299 18.76 16.03 9.40
C VAL A 299 17.48 16.27 8.62
N VAL A 300 17.11 15.32 7.77
CA VAL A 300 15.90 15.34 6.92
C VAL A 300 14.81 14.41 7.42
N ILE A 301 15.15 13.35 8.17
CA ILE A 301 14.19 12.53 8.93
C ILE A 301 14.69 12.38 10.35
N GLU A 302 13.81 12.60 11.32
CA GLU A 302 14.03 12.35 12.73
C GLU A 302 12.91 11.44 13.25
N VAL A 303 13.28 10.29 13.81
CA VAL A 303 12.37 9.32 14.41
C VAL A 303 12.67 9.27 15.90
N GLU A 304 11.65 9.52 16.73
CA GLU A 304 11.78 9.55 18.20
C GLU A 304 10.73 8.65 18.86
N GLY A 305 11.21 7.67 19.64
CA GLY A 305 10.40 6.82 20.51
C GLY A 305 9.27 6.08 19.78
N LEU A 306 9.49 5.72 18.52
CA LEU A 306 8.44 5.26 17.62
C LEU A 306 7.91 3.89 18.05
N GLY A 307 6.59 3.82 18.30
CA GLY A 307 5.89 2.59 18.64
C GLY A 307 4.72 2.32 17.70
N LYS A 308 4.48 1.04 17.38
CA LYS A 308 3.31 0.59 16.62
C LYS A 308 2.80 -0.76 17.10
N SER A 309 1.53 -0.80 17.49
CA SER A 309 0.84 -2.03 17.90
C SER A 309 -0.38 -2.34 17.05
N TYR A 310 -0.65 -3.63 16.81
CA TYR A 310 -1.80 -4.15 16.09
C TYR A 310 -2.60 -5.09 16.99
N ARG A 311 -3.94 -5.08 16.87
CA ARG A 311 -4.79 -6.05 17.59
C ARG A 311 -5.06 -7.26 16.69
N LEU A 312 -4.51 -8.41 17.05
CA LEU A 312 -4.76 -9.67 16.35
C LEU A 312 -6.23 -10.10 16.51
N GLY A 313 -6.86 -10.57 15.42
CA GLY A 313 -8.21 -11.15 15.44
C GLY A 313 -9.39 -10.16 15.37
N SER A 314 -9.15 -8.87 15.11
CA SER A 314 -10.22 -7.84 15.07
C SER A 314 -10.54 -7.27 13.68
N ILE A 315 -9.93 -7.81 12.63
CA ILE A 315 -10.16 -7.34 11.26
C ILE A 315 -11.35 -8.11 10.66
N GLY A 316 -12.54 -7.52 10.72
CA GLY A 316 -13.65 -7.85 9.80
C GLY A 316 -14.68 -8.90 10.24
N SER A 317 -14.78 -9.28 11.52
CA SER A 317 -15.71 -10.33 11.97
C SER A 317 -17.05 -9.85 12.55
N GLY A 318 -17.37 -8.56 12.53
CA GLY A 318 -18.67 -8.07 12.97
C GLY A 318 -19.61 -7.86 11.79
N THR A 319 -20.57 -8.77 11.55
CA THR A 319 -21.68 -8.44 10.63
C THR A 319 -22.67 -7.49 11.32
N ILE A 320 -23.42 -6.70 10.54
CA ILE A 320 -24.52 -5.86 11.05
C ILE A 320 -25.53 -6.71 11.83
N ALA A 321 -25.73 -7.96 11.39
CA ALA A 321 -26.57 -8.93 12.07
C ALA A 321 -26.05 -9.27 13.48
N ASP A 322 -24.74 -9.41 13.67
CA ASP A 322 -24.15 -9.73 14.97
C ASP A 322 -24.22 -8.54 15.95
N GLU A 323 -24.01 -7.30 15.46
CA GLU A 323 -24.17 -6.09 16.30
C GLU A 323 -25.64 -5.84 16.67
N LEU A 324 -26.58 -6.04 15.73
CA LEU A 324 -28.00 -5.98 16.02
C LEU A 324 -28.43 -7.08 16.99
N ARG A 325 -28.00 -8.32 16.81
CA ARG A 325 -28.31 -9.43 17.74
C ARG A 325 -27.78 -9.16 19.15
N ARG A 326 -26.55 -8.62 19.28
CA ARG A 326 -26.00 -8.18 20.57
C ARG A 326 -26.80 -7.03 21.19
N GLY A 327 -27.19 -6.04 20.39
CA GLY A 327 -28.03 -4.92 20.85
C GLY A 327 -29.42 -5.39 21.31
N TRP A 328 -30.05 -6.27 20.55
CA TRP A 328 -31.37 -6.86 20.86
C TRP A 328 -31.33 -7.82 22.05
N ALA A 329 -30.22 -8.56 22.26
CA ALA A 329 -30.01 -9.40 23.44
C ALA A 329 -29.85 -8.57 24.72
N ARG A 330 -29.08 -7.47 24.66
CA ARG A 330 -28.92 -6.51 25.77
C ARG A 330 -30.23 -5.83 26.15
N LEU A 331 -31.04 -5.45 25.15
CA LEU A 331 -32.36 -4.85 25.37
C LEU A 331 -33.38 -5.81 26.00
N ARG A 332 -33.22 -7.13 25.82
CA ARG A 332 -34.11 -8.15 26.43
C ARG A 332 -33.54 -8.80 27.68
N GLY A 333 -32.41 -8.32 28.21
CA GLY A 333 -31.75 -8.89 29.39
C GLY A 333 -31.38 -10.37 29.26
N ARG A 334 -31.19 -10.88 28.03
CA ARG A 334 -30.81 -12.27 27.78
C ARG A 334 -29.29 -12.39 27.56
N PRO A 335 -28.65 -13.48 27.99
CA PRO A 335 -27.23 -13.72 27.74
C PRO A 335 -26.95 -13.72 26.23
N GLU A 336 -25.80 -13.15 25.85
CA GLU A 336 -25.40 -12.94 24.45
C GLU A 336 -25.43 -14.29 23.69
N PRO A 337 -26.25 -14.44 22.63
CA PRO A 337 -26.22 -15.64 21.81
C PRO A 337 -24.92 -15.58 21.00
N ASP A 338 -24.13 -16.65 21.06
CA ASP A 338 -22.79 -16.80 20.46
C ASP A 338 -21.60 -16.38 21.35
N ALA A 339 -21.70 -16.57 22.67
CA ALA A 339 -20.50 -16.76 23.48
C ALA A 339 -19.75 -18.02 22.98
N PRO A 340 -18.44 -17.95 22.69
CA PRO A 340 -17.68 -19.11 22.21
C PRO A 340 -17.83 -20.29 23.18
N VAL A 341 -18.34 -21.40 22.67
CA VAL A 341 -18.48 -22.65 23.42
C VAL A 341 -17.09 -23.25 23.67
N ASP A 342 -16.82 -23.51 24.94
CA ASP A 342 -15.72 -24.27 25.53
C ASP A 342 -14.29 -24.04 25.02
N THR A 343 -13.48 -23.35 25.85
CA THR A 343 -12.17 -23.88 26.26
C THR A 343 -11.82 -23.35 27.65
N ALA A 344 -11.90 -24.24 28.64
CA ALA A 344 -11.38 -24.03 29.99
C ALA A 344 -9.85 -23.84 29.94
N SER A 345 -9.40 -22.60 29.84
CA SER A 345 -8.02 -22.15 30.12
C SER A 345 -8.03 -20.63 30.29
N PRO A 346 -7.82 -20.08 31.51
CA PRO A 346 -7.94 -18.66 31.81
C PRO A 346 -6.72 -17.86 31.32
N GLY A 347 -6.50 -17.79 30.00
CA GLY A 347 -5.35 -17.07 29.43
C GLY A 347 -5.37 -16.75 27.93
N ARG A 348 -6.42 -17.04 27.15
CA ARG A 348 -6.36 -16.89 25.67
C ARG A 348 -7.48 -16.08 24.99
N ALA A 349 -8.37 -15.42 25.73
CA ALA A 349 -9.44 -14.57 25.16
C ALA A 349 -9.17 -13.05 25.25
N GLN A 350 -7.90 -12.63 25.30
CA GLN A 350 -7.50 -11.25 25.01
C GLN A 350 -6.88 -11.21 23.63
N GLY A 351 -7.51 -10.47 22.70
CA GLY A 351 -6.96 -10.23 21.36
C GLY A 351 -5.52 -9.76 21.51
N ARG A 352 -4.57 -10.65 21.20
CA ARG A 352 -3.15 -10.41 21.45
C ARG A 352 -2.74 -9.12 20.76
N ILE A 353 -2.36 -8.12 21.55
CA ILE A 353 -1.75 -6.91 21.02
C ILE A 353 -0.36 -7.33 20.54
N PHE A 354 -0.15 -7.26 19.23
CA PHE A 354 1.13 -7.49 18.61
C PHE A 354 1.87 -6.15 18.49
N HIS A 355 2.98 -6.01 19.22
CA HIS A 355 3.85 -4.85 19.14
C HIS A 355 4.83 -5.04 17.99
N ALA A 356 4.60 -4.34 16.88
CA ALA A 356 5.43 -4.43 15.68
C ALA A 356 6.68 -3.54 15.75
N LEU A 357 6.58 -2.40 16.45
CA LEU A 357 7.71 -1.53 16.78
C LEU A 357 7.55 -1.05 18.21
N SER A 358 8.67 -0.94 18.93
CA SER A 358 8.72 -0.51 20.32
C SER A 358 9.94 0.40 20.52
N ASP A 359 9.72 1.70 20.68
CA ASP A 359 10.76 2.66 21.04
C ASP A 359 11.93 2.75 20.03
N VAL A 360 11.60 2.84 18.74
CA VAL A 360 12.59 3.02 17.67
C VAL A 360 12.96 4.49 17.53
N SER A 361 14.25 4.81 17.59
CA SER A 361 14.76 6.17 17.39
C SER A 361 16.00 6.17 16.49
N PHE A 362 16.03 7.02 15.48
CA PHE A 362 17.17 7.25 14.60
C PHE A 362 16.98 8.54 13.79
N HIS A 363 18.04 9.00 13.12
CA HIS A 363 17.98 10.18 12.25
C HIS A 363 18.64 9.88 10.89
N LEU A 364 18.15 10.55 9.85
CA LEU A 364 18.69 10.50 8.48
C LEU A 364 19.10 11.90 8.05
N ARG A 365 20.31 12.06 7.50
CA ARG A 365 20.84 13.32 7.00
C ARG A 365 20.62 13.48 5.50
N GLU A 366 20.59 14.73 5.04
CA GLU A 366 20.49 15.08 3.63
C GLU A 366 21.66 14.47 2.85
N GLY A 367 21.35 13.77 1.76
CA GLY A 367 22.34 13.09 0.91
C GLY A 367 22.93 11.80 1.49
N GLU A 368 22.45 11.35 2.65
CA GLU A 368 22.85 10.08 3.26
C GLU A 368 22.04 8.91 2.68
N VAL A 369 22.70 7.76 2.46
CA VAL A 369 22.05 6.50 2.09
C VAL A 369 22.04 5.57 3.30
N LEU A 370 20.88 5.46 3.95
CA LEU A 370 20.69 4.66 5.15
C LEU A 370 20.05 3.31 4.83
N GLY A 371 20.75 2.23 5.16
CA GLY A 371 20.25 0.87 5.09
C GLY A 371 19.44 0.48 6.33
N ILE A 372 18.27 -0.15 6.16
CA ILE A 372 17.54 -0.80 7.25
C ILE A 372 17.58 -2.31 7.03
N ILE A 373 18.19 -3.04 7.97
CA ILE A 373 18.30 -4.50 7.95
C ILE A 373 17.60 -5.13 9.15
N GLY A 374 17.36 -6.43 9.09
CA GLY A 374 16.72 -7.18 10.18
C GLY A 374 15.96 -8.40 9.67
N ARG A 375 15.56 -9.29 10.60
CA ARG A 375 14.85 -10.52 10.27
C ARG A 375 13.46 -10.27 9.69
N ASN A 376 12.87 -11.29 9.06
CA ASN A 376 11.46 -11.25 8.68
C ASN A 376 10.61 -11.14 9.95
N GLY A 377 9.63 -10.24 9.93
CA GLY A 377 8.82 -9.94 11.12
C GLY A 377 9.46 -8.97 12.12
N ALA A 378 10.69 -8.49 11.92
CA ALA A 378 11.35 -7.55 12.84
C ALA A 378 10.73 -6.14 12.88
N GLY A 379 9.78 -5.83 11.99
CA GLY A 379 9.09 -4.53 11.94
C GLY A 379 9.49 -3.59 10.80
N LYS A 380 10.40 -3.99 9.89
CA LYS A 380 10.87 -3.19 8.73
C LYS A 380 9.73 -2.62 7.88
N SER A 381 8.82 -3.48 7.40
CA SER A 381 7.67 -3.03 6.59
C SER A 381 6.70 -2.15 7.39
N THR A 382 6.61 -2.32 8.70
CA THR A 382 5.83 -1.44 9.58
C THR A 382 6.47 -0.06 9.67
N LEU A 383 7.80 0.01 9.85
CA LEU A 383 8.55 1.25 9.83
C LEU A 383 8.39 1.98 8.49
N LEU A 384 8.48 1.26 7.37
CA LEU A 384 8.27 1.85 6.05
C LEU A 384 6.86 2.40 5.87
N LYS A 385 5.83 1.71 6.35
CA LYS A 385 4.44 2.22 6.33
C LYS A 385 4.25 3.48 7.18
N LEU A 386 5.01 3.63 8.26
CA LEU A 386 4.98 4.83 9.10
C LEU A 386 5.70 6.00 8.42
N LEU A 387 6.91 5.76 7.90
CA LEU A 387 7.72 6.78 7.20
C LEU A 387 7.07 7.25 5.90
N SER A 388 6.38 6.35 5.19
CA SER A 388 5.58 6.68 3.99
C SER A 388 4.19 7.25 4.31
N ARG A 389 3.88 7.49 5.58
CA ARG A 389 2.60 8.09 6.06
C ARG A 389 1.35 7.26 5.77
N ILE A 390 1.50 5.99 5.39
CA ILE A 390 0.39 5.06 5.14
C ILE A 390 -0.37 4.77 6.45
N THR A 391 0.36 4.63 7.55
CA THR A 391 -0.23 4.44 8.88
C THR A 391 0.39 5.42 9.89
N ALA A 392 -0.36 5.76 10.94
CA ALA A 392 0.13 6.59 12.03
C ALA A 392 0.75 5.73 13.14
N PRO A 393 1.75 6.24 13.88
CA PRO A 393 2.29 5.54 15.04
C PRO A 393 1.29 5.47 16.19
N THR A 394 1.47 4.49 17.09
CA THR A 394 0.73 4.43 18.37
C THR A 394 1.45 5.16 19.50
N ALA A 395 2.76 5.36 19.38
CA ALA A 395 3.58 6.15 20.30
C ALA A 395 4.76 6.80 19.54
N GLY A 396 5.33 7.88 20.10
CA GLY A 396 6.46 8.61 19.50
C GLY A 396 6.05 9.52 18.35
N ALA A 397 7.05 10.03 17.62
CA ALA A 397 6.83 10.91 16.47
C ALA A 397 7.88 10.74 15.38
N ILE A 398 7.51 11.10 14.15
CA ILE A 398 8.41 11.20 13.00
C ILE A 398 8.38 12.64 12.51
N ARG A 399 9.53 13.29 12.36
CA ARG A 399 9.66 14.63 11.77
C ARG A 399 10.44 14.52 10.45
N MET A 400 9.97 15.19 9.41
CA MET A 400 10.56 15.09 8.07
C MET A 400 10.63 16.45 7.39
N LYS A 401 11.66 16.64 6.55
CA LYS A 401 11.86 17.80 5.69
C LYS A 401 11.95 17.36 4.23
N GLY A 402 11.04 17.85 3.37
CA GLY A 402 10.99 17.49 1.95
C GLY A 402 9.89 16.47 1.60
N ARG A 403 9.74 16.17 0.29
CA ARG A 403 8.79 15.17 -0.21
C ARG A 403 9.40 13.78 -0.11
N VAL A 404 8.57 12.83 0.32
CA VAL A 404 8.93 11.42 0.45
C VAL A 404 8.24 10.67 -0.67
N ALA A 405 9.01 9.98 -1.51
CA ALA A 405 8.46 8.98 -2.42
C ALA A 405 8.88 7.59 -1.96
N SER A 406 7.99 6.62 -2.15
CA SER A 406 8.24 5.24 -1.75
C SER A 406 8.03 4.29 -2.91
N LEU A 407 9.04 3.45 -3.19
CA LEU A 407 8.99 2.44 -4.25
C LEU A 407 8.40 1.10 -3.78
N LEU A 408 7.67 1.10 -2.66
CA LEU A 408 7.10 -0.08 -2.03
C LEU A 408 6.31 -0.97 -2.99
N GLU A 409 5.60 -0.39 -3.98
CA GLU A 409 4.82 -1.15 -4.95
C GLU A 409 4.75 -0.46 -6.32
N VAL A 410 5.69 -0.83 -7.19
CA VAL A 410 5.82 -0.34 -8.57
C VAL A 410 4.58 -0.69 -9.41
N GLY A 411 4.04 0.28 -10.15
CA GLY A 411 2.83 0.12 -10.98
C GLY A 411 1.50 0.30 -10.23
N THR A 412 1.53 0.63 -8.93
CA THR A 412 0.33 0.99 -8.17
C THR A 412 -0.35 2.24 -8.72
N GLY A 413 -1.67 2.18 -8.90
CA GLY A 413 -2.44 3.33 -9.38
C GLY A 413 -2.59 3.43 -10.89
N PHE A 414 -2.06 2.45 -11.66
CA PHE A 414 -2.40 2.33 -13.07
C PHE A 414 -3.89 2.08 -13.28
N HIS A 415 -4.45 2.78 -14.26
CA HIS A 415 -5.83 2.61 -14.68
C HIS A 415 -5.89 1.78 -15.98
N PRO A 416 -6.62 0.65 -16.02
CA PRO A 416 -6.62 -0.28 -17.14
C PRO A 416 -7.14 0.31 -18.46
N ASP A 417 -8.10 1.23 -18.38
CA ASP A 417 -8.69 1.87 -19.57
C ASP A 417 -7.88 3.05 -20.13
N LEU A 418 -6.88 3.54 -19.38
CA LEU A 418 -6.02 4.64 -19.85
C LEU A 418 -4.82 4.08 -20.64
N THR A 419 -4.28 4.89 -21.54
CA THR A 419 -3.06 4.56 -22.30
C THR A 419 -1.83 4.50 -21.38
N GLY A 420 -0.73 3.87 -21.84
CA GLY A 420 0.54 3.91 -21.12
C GLY A 420 1.03 5.32 -20.84
N ARG A 421 0.91 6.22 -21.82
CA ARG A 421 1.25 7.65 -21.67
C ARG A 421 0.45 8.32 -20.56
N GLU A 422 -0.86 8.13 -20.55
CA GLU A 422 -1.73 8.70 -19.50
C GLU A 422 -1.44 8.10 -18.12
N ASN A 423 -1.08 6.81 -18.09
CA ASN A 423 -0.64 6.13 -16.88
C ASN A 423 0.71 6.62 -16.35
N ILE A 424 1.63 7.09 -17.21
CA ILE A 424 2.85 7.79 -16.76
C ILE A 424 2.47 9.03 -15.95
N TYR A 425 1.55 9.85 -16.45
CA TYR A 425 1.10 11.05 -15.73
C TYR A 425 0.41 10.69 -14.41
N LEU A 426 -0.51 9.73 -14.43
CA LEU A 426 -1.27 9.35 -13.24
C LEU A 426 -0.37 8.71 -12.18
N ASN A 427 0.45 7.73 -12.55
CA ASN A 427 1.36 7.05 -11.63
C ASN A 427 2.47 7.98 -11.14
N GLY A 428 3.05 8.81 -12.01
CA GLY A 428 4.03 9.83 -11.62
C GLY A 428 3.48 10.80 -10.58
N ALA A 429 2.26 11.32 -10.80
CA ALA A 429 1.62 12.22 -9.84
C ALA A 429 1.25 11.52 -8.52
N ILE A 430 0.82 10.26 -8.57
CA ILE A 430 0.57 9.45 -7.37
C ILE A 430 1.87 9.27 -6.57
N LEU A 431 3.00 9.03 -7.25
CA LEU A 431 4.32 8.89 -6.63
C LEU A 431 4.97 10.22 -6.22
N GLY A 432 4.30 11.35 -6.47
CA GLY A 432 4.73 12.68 -6.00
C GLY A 432 5.49 13.52 -7.02
N MET A 433 5.46 13.18 -8.31
CA MET A 433 5.98 14.03 -9.39
C MET A 433 5.01 15.16 -9.71
N HIS A 434 5.54 16.38 -9.86
CA HIS A 434 4.83 17.50 -10.46
C HIS A 434 4.64 17.26 -11.95
N ARG A 435 3.57 17.84 -12.53
CA ARG A 435 3.29 17.70 -13.95
C ARG A 435 4.47 18.12 -14.85
N ARG A 436 5.15 19.21 -14.49
CA ARG A 436 6.32 19.71 -15.23
C ARG A 436 7.49 18.72 -15.22
N GLU A 437 7.73 18.04 -14.10
CA GLU A 437 8.78 17.01 -14.00
C GLU A 437 8.46 15.83 -14.91
N ILE A 438 7.18 15.42 -14.96
CA ILE A 438 6.70 14.38 -15.87
C ILE A 438 6.88 14.81 -17.32
N ASP A 439 6.49 16.03 -17.68
CA ASP A 439 6.61 16.56 -19.05
C ASP A 439 8.05 16.51 -19.54
N THR A 440 9.01 16.94 -18.71
CA THR A 440 10.44 16.93 -19.04
C THR A 440 11.01 15.52 -19.19
N LYS A 441 10.58 14.58 -18.33
CA LYS A 441 11.11 13.21 -18.28
C LYS A 441 10.34 12.21 -19.14
N LEU A 442 9.25 12.62 -19.78
CA LEU A 442 8.32 11.71 -20.45
C LEU A 442 9.02 10.81 -21.47
N GLN A 443 9.88 11.37 -22.32
CA GLN A 443 10.56 10.60 -23.35
C GLN A 443 11.62 9.66 -22.76
N GLU A 444 12.33 10.08 -21.72
CA GLU A 444 13.29 9.23 -21.01
C GLU A 444 12.60 8.04 -20.34
N ILE A 445 11.45 8.27 -19.70
CA ILE A 445 10.62 7.21 -19.09
C ILE A 445 10.17 6.21 -20.16
N ILE A 446 9.66 6.70 -21.30
CA ILE A 446 9.20 5.85 -22.40
C ILE A 446 10.37 5.02 -22.95
N ALA A 447 11.51 5.65 -23.24
CA ALA A 447 12.71 4.99 -23.74
C ALA A 447 13.28 3.95 -22.76
N PHE A 448 13.28 4.26 -21.46
CA PHE A 448 13.76 3.35 -20.43
C PHE A 448 12.86 2.12 -20.29
N SER A 449 11.54 2.30 -20.46
CA SER A 449 10.56 1.21 -20.32
C SER A 449 10.65 0.16 -21.45
N GLY A 450 11.17 0.53 -22.63
CA GLY A 450 11.25 -0.34 -23.81
C GLY A 450 9.88 -0.78 -24.35
N ILE A 451 8.85 0.05 -24.19
CA ILE A 451 7.48 -0.20 -24.67
C ILE A 451 6.95 0.93 -25.58
N GLU A 452 7.84 1.63 -26.28
CA GLU A 452 7.59 2.79 -27.13
C GLU A 452 6.42 2.57 -28.09
N HIS A 453 6.40 1.42 -28.78
CA HIS A 453 5.35 1.08 -29.76
C HIS A 453 3.97 0.82 -29.13
N HIS A 454 3.92 0.55 -27.82
CA HIS A 454 2.69 0.26 -27.10
C HIS A 454 2.24 1.42 -26.19
N ILE A 455 2.98 2.53 -26.14
CA ILE A 455 2.75 3.59 -25.15
C ILE A 455 1.36 4.22 -25.24
N ASP A 456 0.81 4.33 -26.45
CA ASP A 456 -0.52 4.89 -26.70
C ASP A 456 -1.62 3.80 -26.74
N THR A 457 -1.29 2.56 -26.35
CA THR A 457 -2.27 1.47 -26.17
C THR A 457 -2.78 1.43 -24.72
N PRO A 458 -4.07 1.13 -24.48
CA PRO A 458 -4.61 0.95 -23.13
C PRO A 458 -3.87 -0.12 -22.32
N VAL A 459 -3.55 0.18 -21.05
CA VAL A 459 -2.75 -0.70 -20.17
C VAL A 459 -3.40 -2.06 -19.93
N LYS A 460 -4.73 -2.18 -20.06
CA LYS A 460 -5.40 -3.50 -20.01
C LYS A 460 -4.91 -4.49 -21.07
N ARG A 461 -4.32 -4.01 -22.18
CA ARG A 461 -3.74 -4.84 -23.24
C ARG A 461 -2.25 -5.15 -23.04
N TYR A 462 -1.63 -4.62 -21.98
CA TYR A 462 -0.22 -4.87 -21.70
C TYR A 462 -0.03 -6.25 -21.08
N SER A 463 1.07 -6.92 -21.42
CA SER A 463 1.55 -8.07 -20.66
C SER A 463 1.90 -7.66 -19.23
N SER A 464 1.98 -8.63 -18.31
CA SER A 464 2.42 -8.38 -16.93
C SER A 464 3.81 -7.73 -16.89
N GLY A 465 4.74 -8.17 -17.74
CA GLY A 465 6.08 -7.61 -17.86
C GLY A 465 6.10 -6.14 -18.33
N MET A 466 5.27 -5.79 -19.32
CA MET A 466 5.17 -4.40 -19.80
C MET A 466 4.65 -3.45 -18.71
N LYS A 467 3.66 -3.89 -17.92
CA LYS A 467 3.13 -3.09 -16.80
C LYS A 467 4.21 -2.82 -15.76
N VAL A 468 4.95 -3.87 -15.37
CA VAL A 468 6.06 -3.75 -14.43
C VAL A 468 7.13 -2.80 -14.96
N ARG A 469 7.58 -2.99 -16.21
CA ARG A 469 8.62 -2.14 -16.82
C ARG A 469 8.21 -0.68 -16.86
N LEU A 470 6.97 -0.37 -17.25
CA LEU A 470 6.47 1.01 -17.25
C LEU A 470 6.42 1.60 -15.83
N GLY A 471 5.88 0.86 -14.86
CA GLY A 471 5.83 1.32 -13.47
C GLY A 471 7.23 1.61 -12.94
N PHE A 472 8.20 0.75 -13.25
CA PHE A 472 9.56 0.92 -12.80
C PHE A 472 10.24 2.09 -13.52
N ALA A 473 9.99 2.26 -14.81
CA ALA A 473 10.52 3.39 -15.57
C ALA A 473 10.09 4.73 -14.97
N VAL A 474 8.81 4.87 -14.58
CA VAL A 474 8.32 6.06 -13.87
C VAL A 474 9.05 6.21 -12.53
N ALA A 475 9.11 5.13 -11.74
CA ALA A 475 9.77 5.12 -10.44
C ALA A 475 11.26 5.50 -10.49
N ALA A 476 12.01 5.00 -11.47
CA ALA A 476 13.44 5.24 -11.63
C ALA A 476 13.78 6.69 -12.04
N HIS A 477 12.79 7.44 -12.54
CA HIS A 477 12.94 8.83 -12.92
C HIS A 477 12.36 9.80 -11.88
N LEU A 478 11.87 9.28 -10.75
CA LEU A 478 11.48 10.09 -9.58
C LEU A 478 12.68 10.86 -9.02
N GLU A 479 12.43 12.12 -8.64
CA GLU A 479 13.43 12.99 -8.01
C GLU A 479 12.88 13.63 -6.73
N PRO A 480 12.47 12.81 -5.74
CA PRO A 480 12.07 13.34 -4.44
C PRO A 480 13.31 13.76 -3.63
N GLU A 481 13.09 14.60 -2.61
CA GLU A 481 14.12 14.93 -1.64
C GLU A 481 14.49 13.72 -0.76
N ILE A 482 13.55 12.80 -0.54
CA ILE A 482 13.72 11.54 0.21
C ILE A 482 13.12 10.38 -0.60
N LEU A 483 13.94 9.39 -0.95
CA LEU A 483 13.49 8.17 -1.63
C LEU A 483 13.55 6.96 -0.69
N ILE A 484 12.42 6.30 -0.51
CA ILE A 484 12.33 5.01 0.20
C ILE A 484 12.31 3.90 -0.85
N VAL A 485 13.26 2.97 -0.73
CA VAL A 485 13.36 1.80 -1.60
C VAL A 485 13.16 0.56 -0.73
N ASP A 486 12.08 -0.16 -1.00
CA ASP A 486 11.91 -1.53 -0.54
C ASP A 486 12.36 -2.47 -1.67
N GLU A 487 12.63 -3.72 -1.35
CA GLU A 487 13.20 -4.87 -2.08
C GLU A 487 12.74 -5.15 -3.54
N VAL A 488 12.01 -4.24 -4.16
CA VAL A 488 11.43 -4.24 -5.52
C VAL A 488 12.48 -4.12 -6.63
N LEU A 489 13.77 -4.28 -6.31
CA LEU A 489 14.85 -4.31 -7.31
C LEU A 489 14.87 -5.60 -8.14
N ALA A 490 14.10 -6.62 -7.76
CA ALA A 490 14.08 -7.94 -8.39
C ALA A 490 12.95 -8.12 -9.42
N VAL A 491 12.44 -7.07 -10.07
CA VAL A 491 11.33 -7.20 -11.05
C VAL A 491 11.80 -6.92 -12.48
N GLY A 492 11.34 -7.75 -13.43
CA GLY A 492 11.74 -7.71 -14.84
C GLY A 492 12.69 -8.84 -15.23
N ASP A 493 13.15 -8.83 -16.48
CA ASP A 493 14.23 -9.71 -16.94
C ASP A 493 15.61 -9.22 -16.46
N ALA A 494 16.62 -10.07 -16.60
CA ALA A 494 17.98 -9.80 -16.13
C ALA A 494 18.64 -8.57 -16.79
N GLU A 495 18.24 -8.21 -18.03
CA GLU A 495 18.75 -7.02 -18.70
C GLU A 495 18.13 -5.76 -18.08
N PHE A 496 16.81 -5.76 -17.87
CA PHE A 496 16.08 -4.67 -17.23
C PHE A 496 16.54 -4.47 -15.79
N GLN A 497 16.69 -5.52 -14.99
CA GLN A 497 17.23 -5.44 -13.63
C GLN A 497 18.61 -4.76 -13.59
N ARG A 498 19.49 -5.05 -14.56
CA ARG A 498 20.81 -4.40 -14.67
C ARG A 498 20.68 -2.90 -14.95
N LYS A 499 19.76 -2.49 -15.84
CA LYS A 499 19.44 -1.08 -16.10
C LYS A 499 18.92 -0.39 -14.83
N CYS A 500 18.09 -1.08 -14.05
CA CYS A 500 17.53 -0.59 -12.80
C CYS A 500 18.60 -0.34 -11.74
N LEU A 501 19.50 -1.31 -11.52
CA LEU A 501 20.61 -1.19 -10.57
C LEU A 501 21.59 -0.08 -10.97
N GLY A 502 21.88 0.05 -12.27
CA GLY A 502 22.69 1.15 -12.80
C GLY A 502 22.08 2.51 -12.46
N LYS A 503 20.78 2.71 -12.76
CA LYS A 503 20.10 3.96 -12.46
C LYS A 503 20.06 4.27 -10.97
N MET A 504 19.85 3.27 -10.10
CA MET A 504 19.89 3.49 -8.65
C MET A 504 21.25 3.92 -8.13
N LYS A 505 22.34 3.42 -8.73
CA LYS A 505 23.71 3.84 -8.41
C LYS A 505 23.99 5.28 -8.86
N ASP A 506 23.48 5.68 -10.02
CA ASP A 506 23.56 7.08 -10.47
C ASP A 506 22.78 8.02 -9.53
N VAL A 507 21.62 7.56 -9.06
CA VAL A 507 20.78 8.27 -8.09
C VAL A 507 21.49 8.38 -6.73
N SER A 508 22.13 7.34 -6.22
CA SER A 508 22.85 7.39 -4.94
C SER A 508 24.10 8.28 -4.98
N THR A 509 24.81 8.33 -6.12
CA THR A 509 26.00 9.19 -6.29
C THR A 509 25.68 10.66 -6.49
N SER A 510 24.44 11.00 -6.82
CA SER A 510 23.99 12.39 -7.03
C SER A 510 23.72 13.20 -5.74
N GLY A 511 24.04 12.66 -4.56
CA GLY A 511 23.81 13.33 -3.28
C GLY A 511 22.36 13.31 -2.80
N ARG A 512 21.57 12.33 -3.24
CA ARG A 512 20.16 12.14 -2.85
C ARG A 512 20.07 11.40 -1.52
N THR A 513 19.08 11.79 -0.71
CA THR A 513 18.74 11.07 0.53
C THR A 513 17.97 9.80 0.21
N ILE A 514 18.49 8.64 0.59
CA ILE A 514 17.87 7.33 0.32
C ILE A 514 17.73 6.53 1.60
N LEU A 515 16.55 5.96 1.82
CA LEU A 515 16.31 4.92 2.81
C LEU A 515 16.14 3.59 2.08
N PHE A 516 17.12 2.70 2.22
CA PHE A 516 17.19 1.43 1.52
C PHE A 516 16.86 0.27 2.48
N VAL A 517 15.84 -0.52 2.16
CA VAL A 517 15.46 -1.69 2.95
C VAL A 517 15.69 -2.94 2.12
N SER A 518 16.54 -3.84 2.62
CA SER A 518 16.89 -5.05 1.89
C SER A 518 17.37 -6.16 2.82
N HIS A 519 17.11 -7.42 2.43
CA HIS A 519 17.79 -8.58 3.00
C HIS A 519 19.09 -8.94 2.25
N ASN A 520 19.42 -8.27 1.13
CA ASN A 520 20.64 -8.52 0.37
C ASN A 520 21.80 -7.70 0.94
N MET A 521 22.64 -8.35 1.75
CA MET A 521 23.77 -7.68 2.42
C MET A 521 24.81 -7.14 1.44
N THR A 522 25.00 -7.76 0.28
CA THR A 522 25.91 -7.26 -0.77
C THR A 522 25.42 -5.93 -1.33
N ALA A 523 24.11 -5.78 -1.55
CA ALA A 523 23.52 -4.52 -1.97
C ALA A 523 23.63 -3.46 -0.87
N VAL A 524 23.40 -3.83 0.39
CA VAL A 524 23.54 -2.94 1.55
C VAL A 524 24.97 -2.42 1.66
N LEU A 525 25.97 -3.29 1.60
CA LEU A 525 27.39 -2.92 1.68
C LEU A 525 27.86 -2.05 0.50
N SER A 526 27.27 -2.22 -0.68
CA SER A 526 27.68 -1.47 -1.88
C SER A 526 26.98 -0.13 -2.07
N LEU A 527 25.78 0.05 -1.51
CA LEU A 527 24.95 1.24 -1.72
C LEU A 527 24.83 2.14 -0.49
N CYS A 528 24.86 1.58 0.73
CA CYS A 528 24.58 2.31 1.96
C CYS A 528 25.84 2.90 2.57
N THR A 529 25.74 4.10 3.13
CA THR A 529 26.81 4.75 3.90
C THR A 529 26.72 4.48 5.40
N ARG A 530 25.54 4.08 5.87
CA ARG A 530 25.22 3.76 7.26
C ARG A 530 24.10 2.72 7.28
N VAL A 531 24.05 1.88 8.31
CA VAL A 531 23.04 0.83 8.45
C VAL A 531 22.46 0.83 9.87
N VAL A 532 21.13 0.71 9.96
CA VAL A 532 20.39 0.46 11.19
C VAL A 532 19.84 -0.97 11.14
N TRP A 533 20.18 -1.77 12.15
CA TRP A 533 19.64 -3.10 12.35
C TRP A 533 18.46 -3.04 13.31
N ILE A 534 17.30 -3.51 12.83
CA ILE A 534 16.09 -3.68 13.65
C ILE A 534 15.94 -5.15 14.04
N ASP A 535 15.77 -5.40 15.33
CA ASP A 535 15.46 -6.72 15.89
C ASP A 535 14.32 -6.63 16.91
N GLY A 536 13.35 -7.54 16.82
CA GLY A 536 12.18 -7.55 17.72
C GLY A 536 11.40 -6.22 17.79
N GLY A 537 11.46 -5.39 16.75
CA GLY A 537 10.84 -4.07 16.73
C GLY A 537 11.61 -2.96 17.46
N ARG A 538 12.90 -3.18 17.79
CA ARG A 538 13.83 -2.22 18.42
C ARG A 538 15.07 -2.05 17.57
N VAL A 539 15.79 -0.94 17.74
CA VAL A 539 17.13 -0.76 17.14
C VAL A 539 18.14 -1.57 17.93
N ALA A 540 18.79 -2.54 17.27
CA ALA A 540 19.82 -3.39 17.87
C ALA A 540 21.23 -2.82 17.66
N ALA A 541 21.49 -2.25 16.47
CA ALA A 541 22.74 -1.57 16.14
C ALA A 541 22.50 -0.48 15.10
N ASP A 542 23.36 0.54 15.10
CA ASP A 542 23.32 1.68 14.19
C ASP A 542 24.74 2.19 13.97
N GLY A 543 25.26 2.13 12.74
CA GLY A 543 26.66 2.42 12.46
C GLY A 543 27.10 2.13 11.03
N PRO A 544 28.42 2.00 10.79
CA PRO A 544 28.98 1.67 9.48
C PRO A 544 28.44 0.34 8.93
N PRO A 545 28.21 0.22 7.61
CA PRO A 545 27.64 -0.98 7.01
C PRO A 545 28.39 -2.27 7.36
N GLU A 546 29.72 -2.28 7.29
CA GLU A 546 30.53 -3.47 7.55
C GLU A 546 30.37 -3.99 8.98
N GLU A 547 30.43 -3.10 9.97
CA GLU A 547 30.31 -3.45 11.39
C GLU A 547 28.91 -3.98 11.72
N VAL A 548 27.86 -3.28 11.26
CA VAL A 548 26.47 -3.63 11.56
C VAL A 548 26.06 -4.91 10.82
N VAL A 549 26.49 -5.10 9.57
CA VAL A 549 26.25 -6.33 8.81
C VAL A 549 26.99 -7.51 9.45
N ALA A 550 28.24 -7.32 9.90
CA ALA A 550 28.97 -8.36 10.62
C ALA A 550 28.28 -8.74 11.93
N ALA A 551 27.83 -7.77 12.73
CA ALA A 551 27.08 -8.03 13.96
C ALA A 551 25.73 -8.73 13.68
N TYR A 552 25.02 -8.31 12.64
CA TYR A 552 23.78 -8.94 12.20
C TYR A 552 24.01 -10.39 11.77
N LEU A 553 25.01 -10.66 10.93
CA LEU A 553 25.37 -12.02 10.49
C LEU A 553 25.87 -12.87 11.67
N GLY A 554 26.66 -12.28 12.57
CA GLY A 554 27.10 -12.92 13.82
C GLY A 554 25.95 -13.30 14.74
N SER A 555 24.82 -12.57 14.71
CA SER A 555 23.60 -12.94 15.46
C SER A 555 22.96 -14.25 14.98
N TYR A 556 23.32 -14.73 13.77
CA TYR A 556 22.93 -16.06 13.27
C TYR A 556 23.87 -17.17 13.73
N ALA A 557 25.08 -16.84 14.16
CA ALA A 557 26.08 -17.79 14.65
C ALA A 557 25.82 -18.10 16.14
N GLN A 558 24.69 -18.75 16.43
CA GLN A 558 24.42 -19.28 17.78
C GLN A 558 24.93 -20.71 18.00
N GLY A 559 25.44 -21.39 16.95
CA GLY A 559 26.13 -22.67 17.11
C GLY A 559 27.62 -22.44 17.34
N GLY A 560 28.17 -22.93 18.44
CA GLY A 560 29.63 -23.11 18.53
C GLY A 560 30.11 -24.18 17.54
N ASP A 561 31.38 -24.52 17.62
CA ASP A 561 31.91 -25.75 17.03
C ASP A 561 31.34 -27.00 17.71
N GLU A 562 30.68 -26.85 18.86
CA GLU A 562 29.94 -27.89 19.57
C GLU A 562 28.53 -27.40 19.98
N ALA A 563 27.55 -28.31 19.90
CA ALA A 563 26.19 -28.11 20.37
C ALA A 563 25.67 -29.39 21.02
N ALA A 564 25.08 -29.30 22.21
CA ALA A 564 24.49 -30.43 22.92
C ALA A 564 23.12 -30.05 23.48
N TRP A 565 22.17 -30.99 23.48
CA TRP A 565 20.82 -30.79 23.99
C TRP A 565 20.51 -31.76 25.11
N ALA A 566 19.68 -31.33 26.06
CA ALA A 566 19.15 -32.24 27.07
C ALA A 566 18.26 -33.32 26.42
N PRO A 567 18.10 -34.49 27.05
CA PRO A 567 17.26 -35.57 26.52
C PRO A 567 15.84 -35.07 26.18
N GLY A 568 15.41 -35.24 24.93
CA GLY A 568 14.10 -34.83 24.44
C GLY A 568 13.98 -33.37 23.97
N GLU A 569 14.96 -32.51 24.25
CA GLU A 569 14.92 -31.07 23.91
C GLU A 569 15.58 -30.74 22.56
N GLY A 570 16.36 -31.67 22.00
CA GLY A 570 17.07 -31.43 20.75
C GLY A 570 16.16 -31.33 19.51
N PRO A 571 16.64 -30.70 18.42
CA PRO A 571 15.90 -30.62 17.16
C PRO A 571 15.57 -32.02 16.61
N GLY A 572 14.33 -32.26 16.18
CA GLY A 572 13.94 -33.57 15.69
C GLY A 572 12.44 -33.75 15.48
N SER A 573 12.06 -35.02 15.31
CA SER A 573 10.67 -35.49 15.24
C SER A 573 10.42 -36.56 16.30
N ASP A 574 9.22 -37.12 16.34
CA ASP A 574 8.89 -38.26 17.21
C ASP A 574 9.69 -39.52 16.86
N LEU A 575 10.24 -39.62 15.64
CA LEU A 575 11.02 -40.77 15.19
C LEU A 575 12.50 -40.65 15.57
N VAL A 576 13.11 -39.48 15.33
CA VAL A 576 14.55 -39.28 15.47
C VAL A 576 14.83 -37.85 15.92
N ARG A 577 15.76 -37.70 16.86
CA ARG A 577 16.08 -36.40 17.48
C ARG A 577 17.59 -36.23 17.69
N LEU A 578 18.10 -35.03 17.47
CA LEU A 578 19.49 -34.69 17.78
C LEU A 578 19.74 -34.70 19.29
N THR A 579 20.91 -35.17 19.69
CA THR A 579 21.40 -35.17 21.08
C THR A 579 22.65 -34.32 21.23
N HIS A 580 23.56 -34.37 20.26
CA HIS A 580 24.72 -33.49 20.18
C HIS A 580 25.22 -33.37 18.72
N ALA A 581 26.01 -32.36 18.43
CA ALA A 581 26.75 -32.19 17.20
C ALA A 581 28.07 -31.48 17.50
N ALA A 582 29.15 -31.84 16.81
CA ALA A 582 30.47 -31.23 17.02
C ALA A 582 31.34 -31.24 15.76
N VAL A 583 32.20 -30.24 15.62
CA VAL A 583 33.30 -30.18 14.64
C VAL A 583 34.57 -30.62 15.35
N VAL A 584 35.12 -31.76 14.93
CA VAL A 584 36.27 -32.41 15.58
C VAL A 584 37.46 -32.42 14.63
N PRO A 585 38.53 -31.64 14.89
CA PRO A 585 39.79 -31.73 14.14
C PRO A 585 40.38 -33.14 14.23
N ARG A 586 41.01 -33.65 13.15
CA ARG A 586 41.72 -34.95 13.19
C ARG A 586 43.17 -34.84 13.66
N GLU A 587 43.71 -33.64 13.70
CA GLU A 587 45.06 -33.33 14.18
C GLU A 587 44.95 -32.43 15.42
N GLU A 588 45.86 -32.55 16.40
CA GLU A 588 45.86 -31.75 17.64
C GLU A 588 46.06 -30.24 17.42
N ALA A 589 46.33 -29.80 16.19
CA ALA A 589 46.56 -28.40 15.86
C ALA A 589 45.22 -27.66 15.65
N ALA A 590 44.71 -27.03 16.71
CA ALA A 590 43.87 -25.84 16.56
C ALA A 590 44.77 -24.66 16.15
N PRO A 591 44.41 -23.86 15.13
CA PRO A 591 43.10 -23.73 14.48
C PRO A 591 42.88 -24.65 13.26
N LEU A 592 41.61 -24.90 12.90
CA LEU A 592 41.24 -25.59 11.64
C LEU A 592 41.78 -24.82 10.43
N THR A 593 42.67 -25.44 9.66
CA THR A 593 43.22 -24.84 8.44
C THR A 593 42.64 -25.48 7.19
N MET A 594 42.79 -24.82 6.05
CA MET A 594 42.38 -25.38 4.74
C MET A 594 42.96 -26.78 4.46
N ARG A 595 44.10 -27.16 5.07
CA ARG A 595 44.78 -28.45 4.83
C ARG A 595 44.38 -29.52 5.84
N SER A 596 43.90 -29.12 7.01
CA SER A 596 43.63 -30.01 8.13
C SER A 596 42.31 -30.75 7.88
N PRO A 597 42.31 -32.09 7.78
CA PRO A 597 41.06 -32.84 7.76
C PRO A 597 40.37 -32.74 9.12
N PHE A 598 39.04 -32.73 9.11
CA PHE A 598 38.23 -32.70 10.32
C PHE A 598 36.96 -33.51 10.11
N ALA A 599 36.27 -33.86 11.20
CA ALA A 599 35.04 -34.61 11.18
C ALA A 599 33.89 -33.79 11.74
N ILE A 600 32.70 -33.94 11.17
CA ILE A 600 31.46 -33.47 11.77
C ILE A 600 30.79 -34.67 12.42
N ARG A 601 30.70 -34.65 13.75
CA ARG A 601 30.00 -35.68 14.55
C ARG A 601 28.59 -35.23 14.87
N ILE A 602 27.64 -36.14 14.73
CA ILE A 602 26.22 -35.89 14.97
C ILE A 602 25.68 -37.08 15.76
N GLY A 603 25.35 -36.84 17.03
CA GLY A 603 24.65 -37.80 17.87
C GLY A 603 23.14 -37.65 17.75
N LEU A 604 22.44 -38.76 17.55
CA LEU A 604 20.99 -38.80 17.48
C LEU A 604 20.42 -39.92 18.35
N GLU A 605 19.15 -39.77 18.69
CA GLU A 605 18.35 -40.81 19.34
C GLU A 605 17.22 -41.23 18.39
N ASN A 606 17.22 -42.51 18.01
CA ASN A 606 16.18 -43.14 17.18
C ASN A 606 15.14 -43.81 18.10
N HIS A 607 13.93 -43.26 18.12
CA HIS A 607 12.78 -43.79 18.87
C HIS A 607 11.95 -44.80 18.06
N GLY A 608 12.29 -45.01 16.78
CA GLY A 608 11.70 -46.02 15.92
C GLY A 608 12.19 -47.45 16.18
N VAL A 609 11.99 -48.32 15.20
CA VAL A 609 12.59 -49.66 15.16
C VAL A 609 13.98 -49.55 14.52
N HIS A 610 14.76 -50.63 14.52
CA HIS A 610 15.92 -50.77 13.64
C HIS A 610 15.48 -50.45 12.19
N ASP A 611 16.04 -49.41 11.58
CA ASP A 611 15.50 -48.79 10.37
C ASP A 611 16.59 -48.66 9.30
N ASP A 612 16.49 -49.50 8.26
CA ASP A 612 17.40 -49.53 7.12
C ASP A 612 17.18 -48.32 6.19
N ASP A 613 16.00 -47.68 6.26
CA ASP A 613 15.61 -46.57 5.38
C ASP A 613 15.94 -45.18 5.97
N LEU A 614 16.31 -45.11 7.25
CA LEU A 614 16.59 -43.84 7.93
C LEU A 614 17.98 -43.30 7.57
N ASN A 615 18.01 -42.17 6.88
CA ASN A 615 19.22 -41.52 6.41
C ASN A 615 19.44 -40.17 7.08
N ILE A 616 20.66 -39.98 7.58
CA ILE A 616 21.13 -38.70 8.11
C ILE A 616 21.94 -38.01 7.02
N GLY A 617 21.58 -36.75 6.76
CA GLY A 617 22.26 -35.87 5.85
C GLY A 617 22.83 -34.67 6.58
N LEU A 618 23.85 -34.07 5.98
CA LEU A 618 24.35 -32.77 6.35
C LEU A 618 24.50 -31.89 5.12
N ARG A 619 24.40 -30.60 5.35
CA ARG A 619 24.61 -29.55 4.36
C ARG A 619 25.50 -28.49 4.98
N VAL A 620 26.61 -28.18 4.32
CA VAL A 620 27.52 -27.12 4.74
C VAL A 620 27.23 -25.88 3.93
N VAL A 621 26.95 -24.77 4.61
CA VAL A 621 26.66 -23.46 4.00
C VAL A 621 27.65 -22.42 4.51
N ASN A 622 27.90 -21.38 3.73
CA ASN A 622 28.65 -20.21 4.22
C ASN A 622 27.72 -19.19 4.90
N ASP A 623 28.29 -18.07 5.37
CA ASP A 623 27.54 -16.96 6.01
C ASP A 623 26.49 -16.31 5.08
N HIS A 624 26.63 -16.50 3.76
CA HIS A 624 25.72 -16.00 2.73
C HIS A 624 24.64 -17.03 2.31
N ASP A 625 24.44 -18.11 3.07
CA ASP A 625 23.51 -19.21 2.77
C ASP A 625 23.78 -19.97 1.45
N LEU A 626 24.96 -19.76 0.85
CA LEU A 626 25.37 -20.55 -0.30
C LEU A 626 25.81 -21.93 0.16
N VAL A 627 25.22 -22.96 -0.44
CA VAL A 627 25.55 -24.36 -0.17
C VAL A 627 26.90 -24.70 -0.80
N LEU A 628 27.86 -25.13 0.03
CA LEU A 628 29.13 -25.67 -0.46
C LEU A 628 28.95 -27.08 -0.99
N PHE A 629 28.35 -27.94 -0.16
CA PHE A 629 27.96 -29.29 -0.52
C PHE A 629 26.85 -29.77 0.42
N ALA A 630 26.11 -30.77 -0.06
CA ALA A 630 25.25 -31.59 0.77
C ALA A 630 25.72 -33.04 0.61
N SER A 631 25.76 -33.78 1.71
CA SER A 631 26.08 -35.19 1.68
C SER A 631 25.20 -35.95 2.66
N THR A 632 24.91 -37.19 2.32
CA THR A 632 24.14 -38.11 3.14
C THR A 632 24.92 -39.38 3.37
N GLN A 633 24.58 -40.12 4.41
CA GLN A 633 25.13 -41.45 4.64
C GLN A 633 24.88 -42.43 3.46
N ALA A 634 23.97 -42.13 2.53
CA ALA A 634 23.79 -42.94 1.32
C ALA A 634 24.93 -42.74 0.30
N ASP A 635 25.67 -41.62 0.39
CA ASP A 635 26.76 -41.30 -0.54
C ASP A 635 28.01 -42.16 -0.30
N SER A 636 28.10 -42.86 0.85
CA SER A 636 29.23 -43.74 1.18
C SER A 636 29.18 -45.12 0.51
N GLY A 637 28.16 -45.41 -0.31
CA GLY A 637 28.01 -46.67 -1.06
C GLY A 637 26.90 -47.59 -0.54
N THR A 638 26.76 -48.76 -1.16
CA THR A 638 25.62 -49.69 -0.95
C THR A 638 25.71 -50.56 0.31
N ASP A 639 26.83 -50.53 1.04
CA ASP A 639 27.07 -51.38 2.21
C ASP A 639 26.99 -50.57 3.51
N ARG A 640 25.81 -49.99 3.76
CA ARG A 640 25.58 -49.09 4.89
C ARG A 640 24.99 -49.86 6.08
N PRO A 641 25.55 -49.74 7.29
CA PRO A 641 24.93 -50.32 8.47
C PRO A 641 23.57 -49.63 8.76
N PRO A 642 22.54 -50.42 9.17
CA PRO A 642 21.25 -49.90 9.60
C PRO A 642 21.37 -48.91 10.76
N VAL A 643 20.42 -47.97 10.87
CA VAL A 643 20.38 -47.11 12.07
C VAL A 643 19.83 -47.92 13.25
N PRO A 644 20.60 -48.09 14.35
CA PRO A 644 20.11 -48.80 15.51
C PRO A 644 19.00 -48.04 16.22
N ARG A 645 18.13 -48.76 16.92
CA ARG A 645 17.17 -48.16 17.85
C ARG A 645 17.93 -47.66 19.09
N GLY A 646 17.57 -46.49 19.60
CA GLY A 646 18.26 -45.84 20.70
C GLY A 646 19.29 -44.82 20.23
N ARG A 647 20.30 -44.54 21.06
CA ARG A 647 21.33 -43.55 20.76
C ARG A 647 22.37 -44.09 19.80
N PHE A 648 22.73 -43.28 18.81
CA PHE A 648 23.77 -43.57 17.85
C PHE A 648 24.47 -42.29 17.42
N GLU A 649 25.66 -42.44 16.84
CA GLU A 649 26.47 -41.33 16.34
C GLU A 649 26.82 -41.56 14.88
N VAL A 650 26.81 -40.48 14.11
CA VAL A 650 27.25 -40.45 12.72
C VAL A 650 28.43 -39.49 12.62
N GLU A 651 29.49 -39.94 11.97
CA GLU A 651 30.69 -39.14 11.72
C GLU A 651 30.85 -38.94 10.21
N CYS A 652 30.92 -37.68 9.76
CA CYS A 652 31.22 -37.33 8.38
C CYS A 652 32.63 -36.72 8.30
N LEU A 653 33.53 -37.37 7.58
CA LEU A 653 34.89 -36.90 7.40
C LEU A 653 34.97 -35.89 6.25
N ILE A 654 35.44 -34.68 6.57
CA ILE A 654 35.72 -33.64 5.59
C ILE A 654 37.23 -33.68 5.27
N PRO A 655 37.61 -34.01 4.02
CA PRO A 655 39.01 -34.10 3.66
C PRO A 655 39.66 -32.72 3.66
N GLY A 656 40.95 -32.69 4.01
CA GLY A 656 41.79 -31.53 3.80
C GLY A 656 41.79 -31.09 2.34
N ASP A 657 41.93 -29.79 2.11
CA ASP A 657 41.88 -29.17 0.80
C ASP A 657 40.53 -29.34 0.06
N LEU A 658 39.41 -29.56 0.77
CA LEU A 658 38.08 -29.41 0.18
C LEU A 658 37.54 -27.99 0.35
N MET A 659 37.74 -27.41 1.53
CA MET A 659 37.17 -26.11 1.91
C MET A 659 38.16 -24.96 1.66
N ASN A 660 37.60 -23.78 1.41
CA ASN A 660 38.37 -22.54 1.31
C ASN A 660 38.44 -21.86 2.69
N GLU A 661 39.17 -20.75 2.81
CA GLU A 661 39.10 -19.92 4.02
C GLU A 661 37.75 -19.20 4.12
N GLY A 662 37.17 -19.24 5.30
CA GLY A 662 35.88 -18.63 5.59
C GLY A 662 35.18 -19.25 6.79
N SER A 663 34.03 -18.67 7.12
CA SER A 663 33.13 -19.18 8.16
C SER A 663 32.00 -19.98 7.52
N TYR A 664 31.63 -21.06 8.20
CA TYR A 664 30.75 -22.10 7.71
C TYR A 664 29.76 -22.54 8.78
N HIS A 665 28.59 -22.98 8.33
CA HIS A 665 27.54 -23.51 9.18
C HIS A 665 27.10 -24.90 8.70
N VAL A 666 26.71 -25.75 9.65
CA VAL A 666 26.21 -27.10 9.37
C VAL A 666 24.70 -27.14 9.56
N VAL A 667 23.99 -27.65 8.57
CA VAL A 667 22.57 -28.01 8.66
C VAL A 667 22.46 -29.53 8.62
N VAL A 668 21.83 -30.11 9.62
CA VAL A 668 21.54 -31.56 9.72
C VAL A 668 20.12 -31.84 9.25
N THR A 669 19.96 -32.90 8.47
CA THR A 669 18.69 -33.42 7.99
C THR A 669 18.54 -34.90 8.34
N ALA A 670 17.31 -35.34 8.58
CA ALA A 670 17.00 -36.77 8.63
C ALA A 670 15.79 -37.06 7.73
N PHE A 671 15.89 -38.10 6.92
CA PHE A 671 14.83 -38.54 6.04
C PHE A 671 14.72 -40.07 6.06
N ARG A 672 13.51 -40.58 5.87
CA ARG A 672 13.23 -42.01 5.73
C ARG A 672 12.55 -42.23 4.39
N GLY A 673 13.22 -42.94 3.48
CA GLY A 673 12.80 -42.98 2.07
C GLY A 673 12.66 -41.55 1.50
N ALA A 674 11.49 -41.22 0.94
CA ALA A 674 11.21 -39.87 0.41
C ALA A 674 10.70 -38.87 1.47
N LYS A 675 10.51 -39.28 2.73
CA LYS A 675 9.91 -38.43 3.77
C LYS A 675 10.98 -37.73 4.61
N LEU A 676 10.99 -36.41 4.58
CA LEU A 676 11.80 -35.59 5.50
C LEU A 676 11.19 -35.62 6.91
N HIS A 677 11.98 -36.03 7.91
CA HIS A 677 11.57 -36.06 9.31
C HIS A 677 11.88 -34.75 10.03
N PHE A 678 13.09 -34.22 9.82
CA PHE A 678 13.43 -32.88 10.26
C PHE A 678 14.55 -32.30 9.40
N ILE A 679 14.59 -30.97 9.37
CA ILE A 679 15.72 -30.17 8.93
C ILE A 679 15.98 -29.15 10.02
N THR A 680 17.24 -28.99 10.39
CA THR A 680 17.65 -28.04 11.42
C THR A 680 17.97 -26.67 10.83
N GLU A 681 17.95 -25.63 11.66
CA GLU A 681 18.51 -24.32 11.33
C GLU A 681 19.92 -24.23 11.95
N ARG A 682 20.95 -24.12 11.10
CA ARG A 682 22.39 -23.92 11.43
C ARG A 682 22.82 -24.45 12.81
N VAL A 683 23.05 -25.76 12.90
CA VAL A 683 23.35 -26.49 14.15
C VAL A 683 24.73 -26.18 14.70
N LEU A 684 25.73 -26.02 13.83
CA LEU A 684 27.12 -25.73 14.19
C LEU A 684 27.62 -24.52 13.40
N SER A 685 28.60 -23.80 13.96
CA SER A 685 29.41 -22.85 13.20
C SER A 685 30.90 -23.09 13.45
N PHE A 686 31.70 -22.96 12.40
CA PHE A 686 33.16 -23.12 12.48
C PHE A 686 33.85 -22.27 11.43
N THR A 687 35.13 -21.94 11.65
CA THR A 687 35.94 -21.14 10.74
C THR A 687 37.14 -21.95 10.26
N VAL A 688 37.40 -21.91 8.95
CA VAL A 688 38.58 -22.49 8.33
C VAL A 688 39.56 -21.36 8.01
N HIS A 689 40.76 -21.44 8.58
CA HIS A 689 41.79 -20.43 8.45
C HIS A 689 42.74 -20.69 7.27
N ALA A 690 43.37 -19.61 6.80
CA ALA A 690 44.48 -19.66 5.87
C ALA A 690 45.66 -20.43 6.49
N GLY A 691 45.85 -21.69 6.07
CA GLY A 691 47.04 -22.49 6.43
C GLY A 691 48.20 -22.25 5.46
N GLU A 692 49.13 -23.22 5.39
CA GLU A 692 50.19 -23.23 4.38
C GLU A 692 49.62 -23.19 2.95
N ARG A 693 50.17 -22.30 2.11
CA ARG A 693 49.68 -22.04 0.75
C ARG A 693 50.29 -23.03 -0.25
N ARG A 694 49.57 -23.30 -1.34
CA ARG A 694 50.04 -24.13 -2.45
C ARG A 694 50.61 -23.23 -3.55
N GLY A 695 51.91 -23.33 -3.82
CA GLY A 695 52.56 -22.59 -4.89
C GLY A 695 52.75 -21.10 -4.62
N ALA A 696 53.18 -20.36 -5.65
CA ALA A 696 53.61 -18.96 -5.55
C ALA A 696 52.47 -17.92 -5.65
N TRP A 697 51.20 -18.34 -5.60
CA TRP A 697 50.07 -17.39 -5.69
C TRP A 697 49.78 -16.74 -4.34
N PHE A 698 49.74 -15.40 -4.31
CA PHE A 698 49.66 -14.61 -3.08
C PHE A 698 48.25 -14.19 -2.64
N GLY A 699 47.21 -14.40 -3.46
CA GLY A 699 45.82 -14.01 -3.15
C GLY A 699 44.91 -15.16 -2.71
N LYS A 700 43.70 -14.85 -2.21
CA LYS A 700 42.64 -15.85 -1.93
C LYS A 700 42.34 -16.63 -3.21
N GLN A 701 42.36 -17.95 -3.12
CA GLN A 701 42.05 -18.80 -4.27
C GLN A 701 40.56 -18.65 -4.60
N ALA A 702 40.24 -18.34 -5.86
CA ALA A 702 38.86 -18.18 -6.31
C ALA A 702 38.07 -19.49 -6.19
N GLY A 703 36.81 -19.41 -5.74
CA GLY A 703 35.89 -20.56 -5.64
C GLY A 703 35.32 -20.79 -4.24
N LEU A 704 34.17 -21.47 -4.18
CA LEU A 704 33.49 -21.87 -2.92
C LEU A 704 34.18 -23.07 -2.23
N VAL A 705 34.78 -23.96 -3.03
CA VAL A 705 35.55 -25.14 -2.61
C VAL A 705 36.93 -25.10 -3.25
N ARG A 706 37.88 -25.88 -2.70
CA ARG A 706 39.30 -25.87 -3.08
C ARG A 706 39.89 -27.26 -3.38
N PRO A 707 39.18 -28.16 -4.08
CA PRO A 707 39.57 -29.57 -4.20
C PRO A 707 40.99 -29.76 -4.73
N ARG A 708 41.70 -30.78 -4.20
CA ARG A 708 42.96 -31.24 -4.77
C ARG A 708 42.70 -32.04 -6.05
N LEU A 709 42.83 -31.39 -7.20
CA LEU A 709 42.71 -32.04 -8.51
C LEU A 709 44.07 -32.63 -8.94
N ALA A 710 44.04 -33.80 -9.58
CA ALA A 710 45.20 -34.45 -10.16
C ALA A 710 45.48 -33.88 -11.56
N TRP A 711 46.63 -33.24 -11.73
CA TRP A 711 47.09 -32.73 -13.02
C TRP A 711 48.22 -33.62 -13.54
N ARG A 712 48.14 -34.03 -14.80
CA ARG A 712 49.19 -34.75 -15.51
C ARG A 712 49.62 -33.91 -16.71
N THR A 713 50.90 -33.53 -16.77
CA THR A 713 51.48 -32.98 -17.99
C THR A 713 51.86 -34.15 -18.89
N VAL A 714 51.29 -34.21 -20.09
CA VAL A 714 51.63 -35.20 -21.11
C VAL A 714 52.44 -34.48 -22.18
N ASP A 715 53.65 -34.93 -22.42
CA ASP A 715 54.42 -34.53 -23.59
C ASP A 715 53.87 -35.29 -24.79
N PRO A 716 53.26 -34.60 -25.78
CA PRO A 716 52.70 -35.27 -26.94
C PRO A 716 53.76 -35.99 -27.79
N ASP A 717 55.04 -35.61 -27.69
CA ASP A 717 56.14 -36.18 -28.49
C ASP A 717 56.80 -37.39 -27.82
N ASN A 718 56.41 -37.74 -26.59
CA ASN A 718 57.01 -38.82 -25.81
C ASN A 718 55.96 -39.71 -25.12
N ALA A 719 54.82 -39.91 -25.77
CA ALA A 719 53.77 -40.83 -25.33
C ALA A 719 53.96 -42.21 -25.99
N ALA A 720 54.89 -43.01 -25.45
CA ALA A 720 54.94 -44.45 -25.65
C ALA A 720 54.27 -45.19 -24.47
#